data_AF-A0A915YEL6-F1
#
_entry.id   AF-A0A915YEL6-F1
#
_cell.length_a   1.000
_cell.length_b   1.000
_cell.length_c   1.000
_cell.angle_alpha   90.00
_cell.angle_beta   90.00
_cell.angle_gamma   90.00
#
_symmetry.space_group_name_H-M   'P 1'
#
loop_
_entity.id
_entity.type
_entity.pdbx_description
1 polymer ?
#
loop_
_entity_poly.entity_id
_entity_poly.type
_entity_poly.pdbx_seq_one_letter_code
_entity_poly.pdbx_strand_id
1 'polypeptide(L)'
;MEIKEEAQQLETVFFATLDSLRGIWNANNASSVLLSLVFFKRILALKDEQKIDAIETKASDYQWASNFRNTVVDDPEQAMRQLIGTLVSFSKRNKILKNIFAPLVLALEEEQNVQLLIQAILMLERLDFSTKAISVNSFGAFFNDSLYRTALRAGKIGVKRTTPKTINSLLIELAAPKDGDTIYDPTAGQGSTLIALLNKLPNIDIIAQEQNIHVWALCKMNLLANGAYHAHITNGNTLTENPSQLIKADIAIAHFPFGQYISTEIVKQKAYTSIPFDVKTPHIPSNSLFIQLMLSKLNQEGKMITIIPIQTLVNDKEDRKLREFLIRRDLIEAVITLPYGLLHTTGIPICILVINKKKRASRKEHILFINGANLAVKTQSKLYRELTPKHIECISEAFHHLTTNCTSELDSCVSHVPLHHVILNNYNLDAKRYASPFIAQLKQLDDYGQLIRLKEIFKSERPALWFDETPHQDIPYIRPQNLGTSITNYLINTQNITTTNKVKQVAGQLINESILLVNRSGKKLKTSYFTFDKTPILVNEDIMTFRIDENKVLIEYLLLQLHDSLFIQQLNMYKTDYQHKMISEEQFEELQIRLPALEEQAQIIKETKIRLLQEEEQKVEQLRNDLNLGKQRAQNEQYKIISSLQHELGNRLPAVLTEIKNLKDYLKDKEEEGSPILFSEPIFPLFEEEDLDSVDNLGTVIERIESILVHSINSLDSTGDIIKADRSKLNLESTKIKDLLEEIQQIYRQENIFTIQIEVEEDEKGKERPIYTKLDKTQITTVITNLIDNAKRHGFVEKNKKYTIQFRIGLSSDQQEVILIYKNDGKSFPNNFSFEDFIGYGNYAGQTGHSGIGGYLIHQIIDNHNGNINYRKKIDHRDPFKVQFEITLPVL
;
A
#
# COMPACT_ATOMS: atom_id res chain seq x y z
N MET A 1 -37.77 -33.24 -5.50
CA MET A 1 -38.08 -31.83 -5.86
C MET A 1 -38.51 -31.10 -4.60
N GLU A 2 -39.45 -31.66 -3.83
CA GLU A 2 -39.90 -31.19 -2.50
C GLU A 2 -38.77 -30.95 -1.47
N ILE A 3 -37.78 -31.86 -1.33
CA ILE A 3 -36.65 -31.69 -0.38
C ILE A 3 -35.80 -30.43 -0.66
N LYS A 4 -35.67 -30.02 -1.93
CA LYS A 4 -34.94 -28.78 -2.28
C LYS A 4 -35.76 -27.53 -1.93
N GLU A 5 -37.07 -27.65 -1.93
CA GLU A 5 -38.00 -26.55 -1.69
C GLU A 5 -38.00 -26.16 -0.20
N GLU A 6 -38.03 -27.12 0.72
CA GLU A 6 -38.00 -26.84 2.17
C GLU A 6 -36.65 -26.31 2.68
N ALA A 7 -35.52 -26.82 2.16
CA ALA A 7 -34.20 -26.27 2.48
C ALA A 7 -34.08 -24.80 2.02
N GLN A 8 -34.67 -24.47 0.87
CA GLN A 8 -34.69 -23.11 0.33
C GLN A 8 -35.67 -22.21 1.10
N GLN A 9 -36.79 -22.77 1.58
CA GLN A 9 -37.69 -22.08 2.50
C GLN A 9 -37.00 -21.77 3.83
N LEU A 10 -36.23 -22.70 4.41
CA LEU A 10 -35.43 -22.44 5.61
C LEU A 10 -34.45 -21.28 5.40
N GLU A 11 -33.70 -21.29 4.29
CA GLU A 11 -32.79 -20.19 3.95
C GLU A 11 -33.54 -18.86 3.85
N THR A 12 -34.67 -18.84 3.13
CA THR A 12 -35.49 -17.65 2.92
C THR A 12 -36.02 -17.10 4.24
N VAL A 13 -36.61 -17.95 5.08
CA VAL A 13 -37.16 -17.57 6.39
C VAL A 13 -36.04 -17.04 7.30
N PHE A 14 -34.92 -17.76 7.40
CA PHE A 14 -33.80 -17.38 8.25
C PHE A 14 -33.23 -16.02 7.88
N PHE A 15 -32.96 -15.76 6.60
CA PHE A 15 -32.41 -14.48 6.17
C PHE A 15 -33.44 -13.35 6.21
N ALA A 16 -34.72 -13.62 5.93
CA ALA A 16 -35.78 -12.64 6.11
C ALA A 16 -35.91 -12.20 7.58
N THR A 17 -35.82 -13.15 8.52
CA THR A 17 -35.78 -12.84 9.96
C THR A 17 -34.53 -12.06 10.33
N LEU A 18 -33.35 -12.42 9.83
CA LEU A 18 -32.13 -11.64 10.07
C LEU A 18 -32.23 -10.21 9.54
N ASP A 19 -32.83 -10.03 8.37
CA ASP A 19 -32.99 -8.73 7.74
C ASP A 19 -34.04 -7.87 8.47
N SER A 20 -35.10 -8.48 9.03
CA SER A 20 -36.07 -7.76 9.88
C SER A 20 -35.47 -7.31 11.22
N LEU A 21 -34.40 -7.97 11.68
CA LEU A 21 -33.65 -7.61 12.89
C LEU A 21 -32.61 -6.50 12.65
N ARG A 22 -32.39 -6.09 11.39
CA ARG A 22 -31.32 -5.16 11.01
C ARG A 22 -31.55 -3.77 11.63
N GLY A 23 -30.52 -3.26 12.30
CA GLY A 23 -30.57 -1.94 12.96
C GLY A 23 -31.22 -1.96 14.35
N ILE A 24 -31.79 -3.09 14.75
CA ILE A 24 -32.39 -3.29 16.08
C ILE A 24 -31.46 -4.17 16.92
N TRP A 25 -30.97 -5.27 16.37
CA TRP A 25 -29.97 -6.12 17.00
C TRP A 25 -28.65 -6.06 16.23
N ASN A 26 -27.54 -6.26 16.95
CA ASN A 26 -26.29 -6.62 16.31
C ASN A 26 -26.48 -7.89 15.45
N ALA A 27 -26.10 -7.81 14.18
CA ALA A 27 -26.27 -8.92 13.23
C ALA A 27 -25.60 -10.24 13.68
N ASN A 28 -24.51 -10.16 14.45
CA ASN A 28 -23.86 -11.34 15.03
C ASN A 28 -24.71 -11.96 16.15
N ASN A 29 -25.29 -11.14 17.02
CA ASN A 29 -26.10 -11.62 18.15
C ASN A 29 -27.40 -12.24 17.63
N ALA A 30 -28.06 -11.57 16.68
CA ALA A 30 -29.24 -12.09 15.99
C ALA A 30 -28.97 -13.44 15.33
N SER A 31 -27.89 -13.55 14.56
CA SER A 31 -27.49 -14.81 13.93
C SER A 31 -27.17 -15.89 14.95
N SER A 32 -26.50 -15.55 16.05
CA SER A 32 -26.15 -16.52 17.10
C SER A 32 -27.37 -17.09 17.80
N VAL A 33 -28.38 -16.27 18.08
CA VAL A 33 -29.66 -16.73 18.63
C VAL A 33 -30.38 -17.62 17.62
N LEU A 34 -30.57 -17.16 16.37
CA LEU A 34 -31.30 -17.92 15.35
C LEU A 34 -30.63 -19.26 15.03
N LEU A 35 -29.30 -19.27 14.84
CA LEU A 35 -28.54 -20.50 14.57
C LEU A 35 -28.63 -21.48 15.75
N SER A 36 -28.61 -20.99 16.99
CA SER A 36 -28.76 -21.83 18.18
C SER A 36 -30.14 -22.49 18.24
N LEU A 37 -31.21 -21.74 17.93
CA LEU A 37 -32.58 -22.26 17.91
C LEU A 37 -32.80 -23.27 16.77
N VAL A 38 -32.31 -22.93 15.57
CA VAL A 38 -32.36 -23.82 14.40
C VAL A 38 -31.59 -25.11 14.66
N PHE A 39 -30.40 -25.01 15.25
CA PHE A 39 -29.60 -26.17 15.65
C PHE A 39 -30.33 -27.04 16.67
N PHE A 40 -30.92 -26.41 17.71
CA PHE A 40 -31.66 -27.15 18.74
C PHE A 40 -32.83 -27.93 18.14
N LYS A 41 -33.64 -27.30 17.28
CA LYS A 41 -34.75 -27.97 16.60
C LYS A 41 -34.28 -29.12 15.71
N ARG A 42 -33.16 -28.94 14.99
CA ARG A 42 -32.57 -30.00 14.17
C ARG A 42 -32.10 -31.20 15.02
N ILE A 43 -31.46 -30.96 16.15
CA ILE A 43 -30.99 -32.03 17.03
C ILE A 43 -32.16 -32.85 17.58
N LEU A 44 -33.26 -32.19 17.99
CA LEU A 44 -34.46 -32.90 18.42
C LEU A 44 -35.03 -33.79 17.30
N ALA A 45 -35.15 -33.25 16.07
CA ALA A 45 -35.63 -34.02 14.93
C ALA A 45 -34.74 -35.22 14.60
N LEU A 46 -33.41 -35.06 14.62
CA LEU A 46 -32.46 -36.16 14.41
C LEU A 46 -32.58 -37.23 15.51
N LYS A 47 -32.87 -36.82 16.76
CA LYS A 47 -33.09 -37.75 17.86
C LYS A 47 -34.38 -38.55 17.67
N ASP A 48 -35.47 -37.90 17.26
CA ASP A 48 -36.76 -38.56 17.01
C ASP A 48 -36.66 -39.60 15.89
N GLU A 49 -35.83 -39.32 14.89
CA GLU A 49 -35.55 -40.23 13.78
C GLU A 49 -34.48 -41.28 14.08
N GLN A 50 -33.99 -41.35 15.33
CA GLN A 50 -32.93 -42.28 15.77
C GLN A 50 -31.65 -42.18 14.93
N LYS A 51 -31.34 -40.97 14.43
CA LYS A 51 -30.09 -40.69 13.71
C LYS A 51 -28.92 -40.37 14.64
N ILE A 52 -29.22 -40.01 15.90
CA ILE A 52 -28.24 -39.74 16.95
C ILE A 52 -28.68 -40.42 18.25
N ASP A 53 -27.91 -41.40 18.71
CA ASP A 53 -28.29 -42.20 19.89
C ASP A 53 -27.81 -41.59 21.20
N ALA A 54 -26.66 -40.92 21.19
CA ALA A 54 -25.97 -40.38 22.38
C ALA A 54 -26.60 -39.10 22.98
N ILE A 55 -27.82 -38.75 22.57
CA ILE A 55 -28.52 -37.55 23.04
C ILE A 55 -29.74 -37.93 23.88
N GLU A 56 -29.78 -37.44 25.11
CA GLU A 56 -30.88 -37.55 26.06
C GLU A 56 -31.84 -36.36 25.93
N THR A 57 -33.13 -36.65 25.77
CA THR A 57 -34.23 -35.67 25.67
C THR A 57 -35.30 -35.91 26.75
N LYS A 58 -36.10 -34.89 27.06
CA LYS A 58 -37.30 -34.92 27.91
C LYS A 58 -38.48 -34.32 27.18
N ALA A 59 -39.71 -34.63 27.60
CA ALA A 59 -40.93 -34.04 27.05
C ALA A 59 -40.90 -32.49 27.02
N SER A 60 -40.34 -31.87 28.06
CA SER A 60 -40.17 -30.40 28.14
C SER A 60 -39.28 -29.82 27.04
N ASP A 61 -38.33 -30.60 26.52
CA ASP A 61 -37.41 -30.15 25.46
C ASP A 61 -38.15 -29.99 24.13
N TYR A 62 -39.20 -30.77 23.88
CA TYR A 62 -40.06 -30.66 22.69
C TYR A 62 -41.14 -29.57 22.84
N GLN A 63 -41.49 -29.21 24.08
CA GLN A 63 -42.48 -28.18 24.39
C GLN A 63 -41.89 -26.78 24.59
N TRP A 64 -40.59 -26.59 24.30
CA TRP A 64 -39.87 -25.34 24.56
C TRP A 64 -40.56 -24.10 23.95
N ALA A 65 -41.03 -24.21 22.71
CA ALA A 65 -41.62 -23.10 21.98
C ALA A 65 -43.06 -22.82 22.39
N SER A 66 -43.86 -23.84 22.73
CA SER A 66 -45.19 -23.64 23.33
C SER A 66 -45.09 -23.01 24.72
N ASN A 67 -44.13 -23.48 25.54
CA ASN A 67 -43.90 -22.94 26.88
C ASN A 67 -43.48 -21.47 26.81
N PHE A 68 -42.53 -21.14 25.91
CA PHE A 68 -42.12 -19.76 25.67
C PHE A 68 -43.31 -18.87 25.27
N ARG A 69 -44.12 -19.30 24.30
CA ARG A 69 -45.28 -18.52 23.83
C ARG A 69 -46.33 -18.29 24.91
N ASN A 70 -46.59 -19.27 25.76
CA ASN A 70 -47.56 -19.13 26.83
C ASN A 70 -47.07 -18.15 27.91
N THR A 71 -45.78 -18.19 28.26
CA THR A 71 -45.23 -17.33 29.32
C THR A 71 -44.91 -15.92 28.84
N VAL A 72 -44.54 -15.74 27.56
CA VAL A 72 -44.08 -14.43 27.05
C VAL A 72 -45.17 -13.36 27.03
N VAL A 73 -46.44 -13.76 27.02
CA VAL A 73 -47.59 -12.85 27.08
C VAL A 73 -47.71 -12.22 28.47
N ASP A 74 -47.43 -12.99 29.52
CA ASP A 74 -47.60 -12.57 30.92
C ASP A 74 -46.30 -11.99 31.50
N ASP A 75 -45.16 -12.65 31.27
CA ASP A 75 -43.83 -12.23 31.75
C ASP A 75 -42.74 -12.55 30.69
N PRO A 76 -42.40 -11.56 29.83
CA PRO A 76 -41.37 -11.68 28.80
C PRO A 76 -39.99 -12.10 29.34
N GLU A 77 -39.59 -11.59 30.51
CA GLU A 77 -38.30 -11.93 31.10
C GLU A 77 -38.29 -13.36 31.63
N GLN A 78 -39.37 -13.79 32.27
CA GLN A 78 -39.51 -15.17 32.72
C GLN A 78 -39.49 -16.12 31.53
N ALA A 79 -40.14 -15.78 30.41
CA ALA A 79 -40.10 -16.60 29.20
C ALA A 79 -38.67 -16.75 28.68
N MET A 80 -37.87 -15.67 28.63
CA MET A 80 -36.45 -15.74 28.27
C MET A 80 -35.64 -16.61 29.24
N ARG A 81 -35.83 -16.43 30.56
CA ARG A 81 -35.16 -17.24 31.59
C ARG A 81 -35.50 -18.72 31.46
N GLN A 82 -36.76 -19.06 31.15
CA GLN A 82 -37.20 -20.44 30.93
C GLN A 82 -36.61 -21.04 29.65
N LEU A 83 -36.55 -20.28 28.55
CA LEU A 83 -35.90 -20.71 27.31
C LEU A 83 -34.42 -21.02 27.53
N ILE A 84 -33.70 -20.08 28.14
CA ILE A 84 -32.28 -20.25 28.52
C ILE A 84 -32.13 -21.47 29.44
N GLY A 85 -32.97 -21.57 30.47
CA GLY A 85 -32.95 -22.70 31.40
C GLY A 85 -33.16 -24.05 30.70
N THR A 86 -34.07 -24.12 29.73
CA THR A 86 -34.34 -25.32 28.93
C THR A 86 -33.10 -25.72 28.14
N LEU A 87 -32.52 -24.81 27.35
CA LEU A 87 -31.33 -25.08 26.53
C LEU A 87 -30.08 -25.40 27.37
N VAL A 88 -29.88 -24.70 28.49
CA VAL A 88 -28.77 -24.96 29.41
C VAL A 88 -28.94 -26.31 30.10
N SER A 89 -30.16 -26.68 30.52
CA SER A 89 -30.41 -28.00 31.12
C SER A 89 -30.24 -29.14 30.10
N PHE A 90 -30.65 -28.91 28.86
CA PHE A 90 -30.48 -29.87 27.75
C PHE A 90 -29.01 -30.07 27.42
N SER A 91 -28.23 -28.99 27.30
CA SER A 91 -26.78 -29.08 27.07
C SER A 91 -26.02 -29.69 28.25
N LYS A 92 -26.42 -29.46 29.50
CA LYS A 92 -25.78 -30.07 30.67
C LYS A 92 -25.98 -31.58 30.76
N ARG A 93 -27.16 -32.08 30.39
CA ARG A 93 -27.45 -33.53 30.33
C ARG A 93 -26.57 -34.25 29.29
N ASN A 94 -26.33 -33.57 28.17
CA ASN A 94 -25.64 -34.14 27.03
C ASN A 94 -24.15 -33.74 27.02
N LYS A 95 -23.23 -34.64 27.39
CA LYS A 95 -21.78 -34.35 27.45
C LYS A 95 -21.24 -33.76 26.15
N ILE A 96 -21.70 -34.25 25.00
CA ILE A 96 -21.32 -33.75 23.66
C ILE A 96 -21.82 -32.32 23.45
N LEU A 97 -22.90 -31.88 24.09
CA LEU A 97 -23.48 -30.55 23.92
C LEU A 97 -23.16 -29.58 25.06
N LYS A 98 -22.36 -29.98 26.05
CA LYS A 98 -22.02 -29.13 27.21
C LYS A 98 -21.58 -27.73 26.77
N ASN A 99 -22.19 -26.68 27.31
CA ASN A 99 -21.93 -25.26 27.00
C ASN A 99 -22.18 -24.82 25.55
N ILE A 100 -22.77 -25.67 24.69
CA ILE A 100 -22.94 -25.33 23.26
C ILE A 100 -23.86 -24.13 23.04
N PHE A 101 -24.79 -23.82 23.95
CA PHE A 101 -25.69 -22.67 23.83
C PHE A 101 -25.13 -21.36 24.41
N ALA A 102 -23.83 -21.29 24.74
CA ALA A 102 -23.19 -20.05 25.19
C ALA A 102 -23.41 -18.84 24.23
N PRO A 103 -23.39 -19.00 22.88
CA PRO A 103 -23.67 -17.89 21.97
C PRO A 103 -25.04 -17.27 22.17
N LEU A 104 -26.07 -18.10 22.37
CA LEU A 104 -27.43 -17.62 22.61
C LEU A 104 -27.55 -16.91 23.96
N VAL A 105 -26.93 -17.47 25.02
CA VAL A 105 -26.99 -16.86 26.36
C VAL A 105 -26.34 -15.47 26.35
N LEU A 106 -25.13 -15.35 25.80
CA LEU A 106 -24.42 -14.08 25.72
C LEU A 106 -25.15 -13.05 24.85
N ALA A 107 -25.72 -13.50 23.72
CA ALA A 107 -26.47 -12.61 22.83
C ALA A 107 -27.74 -12.05 23.49
N LEU A 108 -28.45 -12.86 24.28
CA LEU A 108 -29.66 -12.43 25.00
C LEU A 108 -29.37 -11.58 26.25
N GLU A 109 -28.16 -11.66 26.81
CA GLU A 109 -27.72 -10.75 27.87
C GLU A 109 -27.50 -9.31 27.34
N GLU A 110 -26.99 -9.19 26.13
CA GLU A 110 -26.73 -7.89 25.49
C GLU A 110 -27.99 -7.25 24.87
N GLU A 111 -28.93 -8.07 24.38
CA GLU A 111 -30.09 -7.61 23.60
C GLU A 111 -31.38 -8.27 24.08
N GLN A 112 -32.29 -7.48 24.66
CA GLN A 112 -33.51 -7.99 25.33
C GLN A 112 -34.81 -7.76 24.54
N ASN A 113 -34.75 -7.56 23.21
CA ASN A 113 -35.96 -7.34 22.42
C ASN A 113 -36.75 -8.65 22.21
N VAL A 114 -37.71 -8.90 23.09
CA VAL A 114 -38.51 -10.13 23.11
C VAL A 114 -39.48 -10.24 21.93
N GLN A 115 -39.99 -9.13 21.41
CA GLN A 115 -41.05 -9.14 20.39
C GLN A 115 -40.59 -9.77 19.08
N LEU A 116 -39.34 -9.53 18.69
CA LEU A 116 -38.76 -10.10 17.48
C LEU A 116 -38.33 -11.56 17.68
N LEU A 117 -37.92 -11.93 18.90
CA LEU A 117 -37.63 -13.32 19.26
C LEU A 117 -38.88 -14.20 19.15
N ILE A 118 -40.06 -13.69 19.54
CA ILE A 118 -41.36 -14.36 19.33
C ILE A 118 -41.60 -14.61 17.84
N GLN A 119 -41.41 -13.60 17.00
CA GLN A 119 -41.61 -13.73 15.54
C GLN A 119 -40.68 -14.79 14.96
N ALA A 120 -39.40 -14.78 15.34
CA ALA A 120 -38.42 -15.78 14.93
C ALA A 120 -38.85 -17.20 15.33
N ILE A 121 -39.25 -17.41 16.59
CA ILE A 121 -39.69 -18.71 17.09
C ILE A 121 -40.93 -19.21 16.35
N LEU A 122 -41.92 -18.34 16.11
CA LEU A 122 -43.14 -18.68 15.37
C LEU A 122 -42.85 -19.09 13.91
N MET A 123 -41.94 -18.38 13.25
CA MET A 123 -41.53 -18.72 11.88
C MET A 123 -40.76 -20.04 11.83
N LEU A 124 -39.83 -20.25 12.78
CA LEU A 124 -39.05 -21.49 12.87
C LEU A 124 -39.90 -22.70 13.24
N GLU A 125 -40.97 -22.55 14.04
CA GLU A 125 -41.89 -23.65 14.39
C GLU A 125 -42.57 -24.25 13.17
N ARG A 126 -42.94 -23.43 12.17
CA ARG A 126 -43.68 -23.86 10.98
C ARG A 126 -42.87 -24.74 10.02
N LEU A 127 -41.55 -24.70 10.11
CA LEU A 127 -40.66 -25.45 9.21
C LEU A 127 -40.44 -26.87 9.74
N ASP A 128 -40.46 -27.88 8.86
CA ASP A 128 -40.04 -29.23 9.23
C ASP A 128 -38.50 -29.36 9.19
N PHE A 129 -37.92 -29.88 10.27
CA PHE A 129 -36.47 -30.13 10.39
C PHE A 129 -36.14 -31.63 10.41
N SER A 130 -37.08 -32.50 10.03
CA SER A 130 -36.86 -33.93 9.78
C SER A 130 -35.83 -34.15 8.67
N THR A 131 -35.18 -35.32 8.61
CA THR A 131 -34.27 -35.66 7.50
C THR A 131 -35.02 -35.94 6.21
N LYS A 132 -36.33 -36.21 6.28
CA LYS A 132 -37.22 -36.31 5.11
C LYS A 132 -37.42 -34.96 4.46
N ALA A 133 -37.60 -33.91 5.26
CA ALA A 133 -37.78 -32.54 4.80
C ALA A 133 -36.47 -31.89 4.37
N ILE A 134 -35.48 -31.92 5.26
CA ILE A 134 -34.17 -31.29 5.06
C ILE A 134 -33.08 -32.33 5.28
N SER A 135 -32.40 -32.73 4.21
CA SER A 135 -31.29 -33.69 4.30
C SER A 135 -30.16 -33.16 5.21
N VAL A 136 -29.33 -34.05 5.78
CA VAL A 136 -28.18 -33.67 6.61
C VAL A 136 -27.24 -32.73 5.85
N ASN A 137 -26.94 -33.06 4.59
CA ASN A 137 -26.07 -32.25 3.74
C ASN A 137 -26.67 -30.87 3.46
N SER A 138 -27.98 -30.80 3.17
CA SER A 138 -28.67 -29.53 2.92
C SER A 138 -28.68 -28.63 4.16
N PHE A 139 -28.96 -29.21 5.33
CA PHE A 139 -28.94 -28.47 6.59
C PHE A 139 -27.52 -27.99 6.95
N GLY A 140 -26.52 -28.86 6.82
CA GLY A 140 -25.12 -28.52 7.07
C GLY A 140 -24.60 -27.42 6.14
N ALA A 141 -24.95 -27.50 4.84
CA ALA A 141 -24.64 -26.46 3.87
C ALA A 141 -25.29 -25.11 4.22
N PHE A 142 -26.58 -25.13 4.59
CA PHE A 142 -27.30 -23.94 5.07
C PHE A 142 -26.64 -23.34 6.31
N PHE A 143 -26.27 -24.17 7.30
CA PHE A 143 -25.69 -23.71 8.55
C PHE A 143 -24.32 -23.05 8.32
N ASN A 144 -23.47 -23.70 7.53
CA ASN A 144 -22.14 -23.20 7.21
C ASN A 144 -22.20 -21.92 6.35
N ASP A 145 -23.10 -21.86 5.37
CA ASP A 145 -23.28 -20.67 4.54
C ASP A 145 -23.88 -19.49 5.33
N SER A 146 -24.80 -19.78 6.26
CA SER A 146 -25.33 -18.78 7.20
C SER A 146 -24.24 -18.16 8.06
N LEU A 147 -23.37 -18.97 8.66
CA LEU A 147 -22.20 -18.47 9.40
C LEU A 147 -21.30 -17.59 8.53
N TYR A 148 -20.99 -18.03 7.31
CA TYR A 148 -20.15 -17.29 6.36
C TYR A 148 -20.78 -15.94 5.96
N ARG A 149 -22.06 -15.93 5.56
CA ARG A 149 -22.77 -14.70 5.15
C ARG A 149 -22.92 -13.72 6.32
N THR A 150 -23.23 -14.20 7.52
CA THR A 150 -23.26 -13.33 8.72
C THR A 150 -21.87 -12.76 9.00
N ALA A 151 -20.80 -13.56 8.91
CA ALA A 151 -19.44 -13.09 9.13
C ALA A 151 -19.04 -11.96 8.16
N LEU A 152 -19.44 -12.07 6.88
CA LEU A 152 -19.24 -10.99 5.89
C LEU A 152 -20.03 -9.73 6.25
N ARG A 153 -21.30 -9.86 6.66
CA ARG A 153 -22.14 -8.73 7.08
C ARG A 153 -21.60 -8.00 8.31
N ALA A 154 -20.96 -8.74 9.23
CA ALA A 154 -20.34 -8.19 10.43
C ALA A 154 -18.99 -7.48 10.19
N GLY A 155 -18.51 -7.44 8.94
CA GLY A 155 -17.27 -6.75 8.57
C GLY A 155 -16.03 -7.36 9.22
N LYS A 156 -15.04 -6.51 9.54
CA LYS A 156 -13.68 -6.96 9.95
C LYS A 156 -13.67 -7.92 11.15
N ILE A 157 -14.63 -7.83 12.08
CA ILE A 157 -14.67 -8.69 13.27
C ILE A 157 -15.21 -10.08 12.91
N GLY A 158 -16.25 -10.16 12.08
CA GLY A 158 -16.86 -11.43 11.66
C GLY A 158 -15.91 -12.25 10.80
N VAL A 159 -15.27 -11.63 9.81
CA VAL A 159 -14.36 -12.32 8.89
C VAL A 159 -13.12 -12.88 9.63
N LYS A 160 -12.70 -12.33 10.78
CA LYS A 160 -11.59 -12.88 11.58
C LYS A 160 -11.80 -14.31 12.05
N ARG A 161 -13.04 -14.81 12.02
CA ARG A 161 -13.45 -16.10 12.56
C ARG A 161 -13.65 -17.17 11.48
N THR A 162 -13.47 -16.82 10.20
CA THR A 162 -13.69 -17.73 9.06
C THR A 162 -12.59 -17.58 8.02
N THR A 163 -12.24 -18.69 7.38
CA THR A 163 -11.25 -18.69 6.29
C THR A 163 -12.00 -18.62 4.96
N PRO A 164 -11.60 -17.76 4.00
CA PRO A 164 -12.26 -17.64 2.70
C PRO A 164 -12.38 -18.98 1.96
N LYS A 165 -13.51 -19.19 1.26
CA LYS A 165 -13.83 -20.47 0.59
C LYS A 165 -12.72 -20.93 -0.37
N THR A 166 -12.19 -20.03 -1.18
CA THR A 166 -11.15 -20.34 -2.18
C THR A 166 -9.80 -20.71 -1.55
N ILE A 167 -9.49 -20.13 -0.38
CA ILE A 167 -8.32 -20.52 0.42
C ILE A 167 -8.53 -21.90 1.04
N ASN A 168 -9.70 -22.17 1.61
CA ASN A 168 -10.02 -23.50 2.14
C ASN A 168 -9.87 -24.59 1.06
N SER A 169 -10.43 -24.36 -0.13
CA SER A 169 -10.27 -25.26 -1.27
C SER A 169 -8.79 -25.54 -1.57
N LEU A 170 -7.95 -24.50 -1.63
CA LEU A 170 -6.51 -24.67 -1.87
C LEU A 170 -5.83 -25.48 -0.75
N LEU A 171 -6.10 -25.17 0.52
CA LEU A 171 -5.50 -25.91 1.64
C LEU A 171 -5.85 -27.41 1.58
N ILE A 172 -7.08 -27.74 1.19
CA ILE A 172 -7.57 -29.12 1.08
C ILE A 172 -6.92 -29.86 -0.09
N GLU A 173 -6.80 -29.20 -1.25
CA GLU A 173 -6.07 -29.79 -2.39
C GLU A 173 -4.62 -30.11 -2.03
N LEU A 174 -3.94 -29.19 -1.32
CA LEU A 174 -2.56 -29.40 -0.87
C LEU A 174 -2.45 -30.50 0.21
N ALA A 175 -3.45 -30.60 1.10
CA ALA A 175 -3.52 -31.62 2.14
C ALA A 175 -3.58 -33.02 1.54
N ALA A 176 -4.46 -33.20 0.56
CA ALA A 176 -4.82 -34.49 -0.01
C ALA A 176 -5.06 -35.53 1.11
N PRO A 177 -6.05 -35.31 1.99
CA PRO A 177 -6.36 -36.24 3.07
C PRO A 177 -6.84 -37.58 2.52
N LYS A 178 -6.76 -38.62 3.34
CA LYS A 178 -7.26 -39.96 3.06
C LYS A 178 -8.32 -40.36 4.08
N ASP A 179 -9.11 -41.36 3.72
CA ASP A 179 -10.07 -41.96 4.65
C ASP A 179 -9.34 -42.51 5.89
N GLY A 180 -9.85 -42.17 7.08
CA GLY A 180 -9.28 -42.52 8.37
C GLY A 180 -8.16 -41.60 8.86
N ASP A 181 -7.76 -40.58 8.10
CA ASP A 181 -6.77 -39.61 8.58
C ASP A 181 -7.31 -38.83 9.79
N THR A 182 -6.45 -38.65 10.79
CA THR A 182 -6.70 -37.73 11.91
C THR A 182 -6.28 -36.31 11.56
N ILE A 183 -7.24 -35.40 11.55
CA ILE A 183 -7.06 -33.96 11.28
C ILE A 183 -6.98 -33.18 12.59
N TYR A 184 -5.97 -32.34 12.73
CA TYR A 184 -5.79 -31.44 13.87
C TYR A 184 -5.81 -29.96 13.48
N ASP A 185 -6.71 -29.18 14.08
CA ASP A 185 -6.76 -27.71 13.96
C ASP A 185 -6.71 -27.03 15.36
N PRO A 186 -5.59 -26.40 15.75
CA PRO A 186 -5.45 -25.75 17.06
C PRO A 186 -6.24 -24.44 17.19
N THR A 187 -6.79 -23.89 16.10
CA THR A 187 -7.45 -22.58 16.05
C THR A 187 -8.62 -22.61 15.08
N ALA A 188 -9.61 -23.46 15.37
CA ALA A 188 -10.66 -23.86 14.44
C ALA A 188 -11.55 -22.72 13.93
N GLY A 189 -11.62 -21.59 14.65
CA GLY A 189 -12.58 -20.53 14.35
C GLY A 189 -14.00 -21.09 14.32
N GLN A 190 -14.79 -20.72 13.32
CA GLN A 190 -16.14 -21.28 13.11
C GLN A 190 -16.14 -22.67 12.43
N GLY A 191 -14.98 -23.30 12.24
CA GLY A 191 -14.85 -24.62 11.62
C GLY A 191 -14.90 -24.64 10.10
N SER A 192 -14.85 -23.50 9.42
CA SER A 192 -15.01 -23.40 7.95
C SER A 192 -14.06 -24.32 7.16
N THR A 193 -12.80 -24.41 7.58
CA THR A 193 -11.78 -25.29 6.98
C THR A 193 -12.10 -26.77 7.23
N LEU A 194 -12.54 -27.10 8.45
CA LEU A 194 -12.94 -28.46 8.83
C LEU A 194 -14.19 -28.95 8.08
N ILE A 195 -15.19 -28.08 7.89
CA ILE A 195 -16.37 -28.40 7.07
C ILE A 195 -15.99 -28.63 5.61
N ALA A 196 -15.10 -27.79 5.07
CA ALA A 196 -14.64 -27.95 3.70
C ALA A 196 -13.88 -29.29 3.52
N LEU A 197 -13.13 -29.75 4.53
CA LEU A 197 -12.52 -31.08 4.55
C LEU A 197 -13.58 -32.20 4.58
N LEU A 198 -14.54 -32.12 5.50
CA LEU A 198 -15.64 -33.11 5.62
C LEU A 198 -16.45 -33.27 4.33
N ASN A 199 -16.70 -32.16 3.64
CA ASN A 199 -17.42 -32.18 2.38
C ASN A 199 -16.67 -32.90 1.26
N LYS A 200 -15.33 -32.94 1.32
CA LYS A 200 -14.50 -33.67 0.35
C LYS A 200 -14.30 -35.13 0.78
N LEU A 201 -14.08 -35.36 2.07
CA LEU A 201 -13.78 -36.67 2.67
C LEU A 201 -14.54 -36.79 4.00
N PRO A 202 -15.70 -37.49 4.01
CA PRO A 202 -16.54 -37.58 5.20
C PRO A 202 -15.98 -38.50 6.29
N ASN A 203 -15.06 -39.41 5.94
CA ASN A 203 -14.48 -40.39 6.87
C ASN A 203 -13.13 -39.93 7.42
N ILE A 204 -13.14 -38.88 8.25
CA ILE A 204 -11.95 -38.31 8.89
C ILE A 204 -12.20 -38.08 10.40
N ASP A 205 -11.16 -38.24 11.20
CA ASP A 205 -11.22 -37.97 12.63
C ASP A 205 -10.78 -36.53 12.92
N ILE A 206 -11.65 -35.72 13.51
CA ILE A 206 -11.39 -34.29 13.73
C ILE A 206 -11.07 -34.03 15.20
N ILE A 207 -9.90 -33.43 15.45
CA ILE A 207 -9.47 -32.90 16.73
C ILE A 207 -9.23 -31.41 16.57
N ALA A 208 -9.91 -30.59 17.36
CA ALA A 208 -9.85 -29.15 17.18
C ALA A 208 -9.90 -28.38 18.50
N GLN A 209 -9.46 -27.12 18.45
CA GLN A 209 -9.53 -26.21 19.59
C GLN A 209 -9.88 -24.79 19.16
N GLU A 210 -10.63 -24.09 20.01
CA GLU A 210 -10.96 -22.68 19.82
C GLU A 210 -11.03 -21.97 21.18
N GLN A 211 -10.34 -20.84 21.30
CA GLN A 211 -10.21 -20.10 22.56
C GLN A 211 -11.51 -19.41 22.93
N ASN A 212 -12.17 -18.76 21.97
CA ASN A 212 -13.37 -17.99 22.27
C ASN A 212 -14.57 -18.93 22.43
N ILE A 213 -15.19 -18.96 23.62
CA ILE A 213 -16.30 -19.88 23.92
C ILE A 213 -17.49 -19.73 22.97
N HIS A 214 -17.80 -18.50 22.53
CA HIS A 214 -18.87 -18.23 21.59
C HIS A 214 -18.53 -18.80 20.20
N VAL A 215 -17.30 -18.59 19.71
CA VAL A 215 -16.86 -19.12 18.41
C VAL A 215 -16.73 -20.65 18.45
N TRP A 216 -16.20 -21.19 19.54
CA TRP A 216 -16.09 -22.63 19.80
C TRP A 216 -17.46 -23.31 19.73
N ALA A 217 -18.46 -22.74 20.37
CA ALA A 217 -19.82 -23.29 20.38
C ALA A 217 -20.41 -23.32 18.96
N LEU A 218 -20.25 -22.23 18.19
CA LEU A 218 -20.68 -22.19 16.79
C LEU A 218 -19.92 -23.19 15.91
N CYS A 219 -18.61 -23.35 16.10
CA CYS A 219 -17.81 -24.38 15.43
C CYS A 219 -18.37 -25.78 15.69
N LYS A 220 -18.65 -26.07 16.97
CA LYS A 220 -19.20 -27.35 17.38
C LYS A 220 -20.58 -27.60 16.80
N MET A 221 -21.47 -26.61 16.82
CA MET A 221 -22.77 -26.71 16.14
C MET A 221 -22.60 -26.95 14.64
N ASN A 222 -21.66 -26.25 13.99
CA ASN A 222 -21.42 -26.37 12.55
C ASN A 222 -20.95 -27.78 12.17
N LEU A 223 -20.01 -28.35 12.94
CA LEU A 223 -19.54 -29.72 12.74
C LEU A 223 -20.65 -30.75 12.93
N LEU A 224 -21.44 -30.62 14.01
CA LEU A 224 -22.59 -31.49 14.27
C LEU A 224 -23.68 -31.35 13.19
N ALA A 225 -23.95 -30.14 12.71
CA ALA A 225 -24.89 -29.86 11.63
C ALA A 225 -24.49 -30.52 10.30
N ASN A 226 -23.18 -30.68 10.07
CA ASN A 226 -22.60 -31.35 8.91
C ASN A 226 -22.31 -32.85 9.16
N GLY A 227 -22.85 -33.43 10.24
CA GLY A 227 -22.77 -34.87 10.50
C GLY A 227 -21.49 -35.36 11.20
N ALA A 228 -20.59 -34.46 11.63
CA ALA A 228 -19.36 -34.82 12.32
C ALA A 228 -19.59 -35.03 13.83
N TYR A 229 -20.41 -36.04 14.18
CA TYR A 229 -20.83 -36.33 15.56
C TYR A 229 -19.70 -36.80 16.49
N HIS A 230 -18.62 -37.32 15.92
CA HIS A 230 -17.45 -37.81 16.65
C HIS A 230 -16.31 -36.78 16.77
N ALA A 231 -16.48 -35.57 16.21
CA ALA A 231 -15.45 -34.54 16.25
C ALA A 231 -15.17 -34.08 17.70
N HIS A 232 -13.88 -33.98 18.04
CA HIS A 232 -13.40 -33.59 19.37
C HIS A 232 -12.93 -32.14 19.38
N ILE A 233 -13.83 -31.22 19.76
CA ILE A 233 -13.53 -29.78 19.83
C ILE A 233 -13.47 -29.31 21.29
N THR A 234 -12.32 -28.77 21.69
CA THR A 234 -12.08 -28.24 23.05
C THR A 234 -12.10 -26.72 23.08
N ASN A 235 -12.56 -26.14 24.18
CA ASN A 235 -12.50 -24.70 24.41
C ASN A 235 -11.29 -24.36 25.28
N GLY A 236 -10.48 -23.38 24.87
CA GLY A 236 -9.32 -22.93 25.61
C GLY A 236 -8.21 -22.36 24.71
N ASN A 237 -7.24 -21.64 25.29
CA ASN A 237 -6.13 -21.10 24.52
C ASN A 237 -5.12 -22.22 24.21
N THR A 238 -4.95 -22.58 22.94
CA THR A 238 -4.12 -23.73 22.54
C THR A 238 -2.63 -23.60 22.89
N LEU A 239 -2.10 -22.37 22.97
CA LEU A 239 -0.69 -22.12 23.30
C LEU A 239 -0.42 -22.24 24.80
N THR A 240 -1.41 -21.94 25.66
CA THR A 240 -1.25 -21.94 27.13
C THR A 240 -1.94 -23.12 27.81
N GLU A 241 -3.08 -23.54 27.31
CA GLU A 241 -3.97 -24.61 27.77
C GLU A 241 -3.91 -25.77 26.77
N ASN A 242 -2.71 -26.33 26.61
CA ASN A 242 -2.42 -27.36 25.62
C ASN A 242 -3.37 -28.56 25.79
N PRO A 243 -4.09 -28.98 24.73
CA PRO A 243 -4.90 -30.20 24.77
C PRO A 243 -3.96 -31.41 24.87
N SER A 244 -4.53 -32.54 25.29
CA SER A 244 -3.84 -33.80 25.61
C SER A 244 -2.49 -34.00 24.90
N GLN A 245 -1.46 -34.37 25.66
CA GLN A 245 -0.13 -34.67 25.13
C GLN A 245 -0.11 -35.85 24.13
N LEU A 246 -1.21 -36.61 24.03
CA LEU A 246 -1.30 -37.85 23.26
C LEU A 246 -1.75 -37.68 21.80
N ILE A 247 -2.07 -36.47 21.33
CA ILE A 247 -2.52 -36.25 19.94
C ILE A 247 -1.38 -36.60 18.98
N LYS A 248 -1.68 -37.48 18.01
CA LYS A 248 -0.81 -37.89 16.90
C LYS A 248 -1.58 -37.79 15.59
N ALA A 249 -1.65 -36.59 15.02
CA ALA A 249 -2.40 -36.32 13.80
C ALA A 249 -1.62 -36.69 12.53
N ASP A 250 -2.35 -37.11 11.50
CA ASP A 250 -1.82 -37.29 10.15
C ASP A 250 -1.69 -35.96 9.44
N ILE A 251 -2.67 -35.07 9.63
CA ILE A 251 -2.67 -33.73 9.03
C ILE A 251 -2.96 -32.68 10.10
N ALA A 252 -2.07 -31.70 10.24
CA ALA A 252 -2.34 -30.48 10.99
C ALA A 252 -2.62 -29.32 10.02
N ILE A 253 -3.80 -28.71 10.11
CA ILE A 253 -4.23 -27.65 9.20
C ILE A 253 -4.78 -26.47 10.01
N ALA A 254 -4.32 -25.25 9.71
CA ALA A 254 -4.75 -24.08 10.45
C ALA A 254 -4.58 -22.76 9.68
N HIS A 255 -5.50 -21.84 9.99
CA HIS A 255 -5.34 -20.41 9.79
C HIS A 255 -5.39 -19.74 11.17
N PHE A 256 -4.24 -19.69 11.84
CA PHE A 256 -4.13 -19.14 13.19
C PHE A 256 -4.06 -17.60 13.17
N PRO A 257 -4.40 -16.91 14.29
CA PRO A 257 -4.30 -15.45 14.35
C PRO A 257 -2.85 -14.97 14.34
N PHE A 258 -2.57 -13.95 13.51
CA PHE A 258 -1.22 -13.41 13.33
C PHE A 258 -0.86 -12.33 14.35
N GLY A 259 0.45 -12.21 14.62
CA GLY A 259 1.04 -11.03 15.25
C GLY A 259 0.77 -10.89 16.75
N GLN A 260 0.37 -11.96 17.43
CA GLN A 260 0.27 -11.97 18.89
C GLN A 260 1.64 -12.26 19.51
N TYR A 261 1.79 -11.89 20.77
CA TYR A 261 2.99 -12.14 21.57
C TYR A 261 2.58 -12.81 22.87
N ILE A 262 3.29 -13.87 23.25
CA ILE A 262 3.05 -14.61 24.49
C ILE A 262 4.25 -14.44 25.42
N SER A 263 4.01 -14.31 26.72
CA SER A 263 5.06 -14.23 27.72
C SER A 263 5.99 -15.45 27.65
N THR A 264 7.29 -15.19 27.59
CA THR A 264 8.31 -16.23 27.53
C THR A 264 8.28 -17.15 28.75
N GLU A 265 7.90 -16.64 29.93
CA GLU A 265 7.81 -17.43 31.18
C GLU A 265 6.74 -18.52 31.09
N ILE A 266 5.61 -18.21 30.45
CA ILE A 266 4.52 -19.17 30.23
C ILE A 266 4.96 -20.23 29.22
N VAL A 267 5.61 -19.80 28.15
CA VAL A 267 5.93 -20.65 26.99
C VAL A 267 7.09 -21.60 27.28
N LYS A 268 8.11 -21.17 28.03
CA LYS A 268 9.27 -22.01 28.42
C LYS A 268 8.88 -23.30 29.16
N GLN A 269 7.70 -23.33 29.79
CA GLN A 269 7.19 -24.49 30.51
C GLN A 269 6.39 -25.45 29.61
N LYS A 270 6.20 -25.13 28.33
CA LYS A 270 5.34 -25.91 27.42
C LYS A 270 6.13 -26.98 26.68
N ALA A 271 5.68 -28.23 26.79
CA ALA A 271 6.32 -29.40 26.19
C ALA A 271 6.41 -29.37 24.65
N TYR A 272 5.60 -28.57 23.96
CA TYR A 272 5.66 -28.45 22.50
C TYR A 272 6.81 -27.55 22.01
N THR A 273 7.44 -26.80 22.91
CA THR A 273 8.53 -25.87 22.55
C THR A 273 9.82 -26.66 22.37
N SER A 274 10.30 -26.71 21.13
CA SER A 274 11.50 -27.46 20.76
C SER A 274 12.69 -26.54 20.46
N ILE A 275 12.42 -25.25 20.27
CA ILE A 275 13.43 -24.25 19.93
C ILE A 275 13.75 -23.43 21.18
N PRO A 276 15.03 -23.34 21.58
CA PRO A 276 15.44 -22.49 22.70
C PRO A 276 15.13 -21.02 22.46
N PHE A 277 14.55 -20.37 23.47
CA PHE A 277 14.29 -18.92 23.47
C PHE A 277 15.50 -18.15 24.03
N ASP A 278 15.74 -16.94 23.55
CA ASP A 278 16.70 -16.04 24.21
C ASP A 278 16.18 -15.68 25.61
N VAL A 279 17.06 -15.75 26.61
CA VAL A 279 16.76 -15.42 28.01
C VAL A 279 16.29 -13.96 28.13
N LYS A 280 16.79 -13.06 27.27
CA LYS A 280 16.47 -11.63 27.31
C LYS A 280 15.19 -11.25 26.56
N THR A 281 14.54 -12.17 25.85
CA THR A 281 13.31 -11.87 25.11
C THR A 281 12.10 -12.06 26.05
N PRO A 282 11.40 -10.99 26.46
CA PRO A 282 10.30 -11.11 27.43
C PRO A 282 9.03 -11.72 26.81
N HIS A 283 8.83 -11.56 25.51
CA HIS A 283 7.68 -12.08 24.78
C HIS A 283 8.06 -12.70 23.44
N ILE A 284 7.50 -13.87 23.13
CA ILE A 284 7.75 -14.61 21.89
C ILE A 284 6.62 -14.40 20.89
N PRO A 285 6.91 -14.19 19.59
CA PRO A 285 5.90 -14.16 18.54
C PRO A 285 5.08 -15.46 18.48
N SER A 286 3.75 -15.35 18.46
CA SER A 286 2.83 -16.49 18.46
C SER A 286 2.93 -17.37 17.22
N ASN A 287 3.26 -16.79 16.05
CA ASN A 287 3.35 -17.53 14.79
C ASN A 287 4.31 -18.72 14.89
N SER A 288 5.49 -18.50 15.49
CA SER A 288 6.47 -19.57 15.72
C SER A 288 5.96 -20.62 16.70
N LEU A 289 5.20 -20.21 17.72
CA LEU A 289 4.63 -21.12 18.71
C LEU A 289 3.53 -22.00 18.12
N PHE A 290 2.67 -21.46 17.26
CA PHE A 290 1.66 -22.25 16.56
C PHE A 290 2.28 -23.31 15.66
N ILE A 291 3.33 -22.95 14.89
CA ILE A 291 4.05 -23.91 14.04
C ILE A 291 4.69 -25.01 14.89
N GLN A 292 5.37 -24.65 15.98
CA GLN A 292 5.97 -25.63 16.91
C GLN A 292 4.90 -26.53 17.55
N LEU A 293 3.77 -25.98 17.98
CA LEU A 293 2.65 -26.73 18.52
C LEU A 293 2.13 -27.74 17.50
N MET A 294 1.75 -27.29 16.30
CA MET A 294 1.24 -28.16 15.25
C MET A 294 2.23 -29.28 14.91
N LEU A 295 3.52 -28.94 14.74
CA LEU A 295 4.58 -29.90 14.47
C LEU A 295 4.72 -30.98 15.57
N SER A 296 4.56 -30.58 16.84
CA SER A 296 4.63 -31.48 18.00
C SER A 296 3.48 -32.49 18.04
N LYS A 297 2.33 -32.16 17.44
CA LYS A 297 1.13 -33.00 17.42
C LYS A 297 1.04 -33.91 16.20
N LEU A 298 1.91 -33.75 15.20
CA LEU A 298 2.00 -34.65 14.07
C LEU A 298 2.62 -36.00 14.46
N ASN A 299 2.10 -37.09 13.91
CA ASN A 299 2.78 -38.39 13.94
C ASN A 299 4.07 -38.37 13.07
N GLN A 300 4.77 -39.51 12.93
CA GLN A 300 6.05 -39.55 12.19
C GLN A 300 5.89 -39.40 10.67
N GLU A 301 4.69 -39.63 10.14
CA GLU A 301 4.38 -39.49 8.72
C GLU A 301 3.54 -38.25 8.42
N GLY A 302 3.26 -37.45 9.46
CA GLY A 302 2.29 -36.38 9.39
C GLY A 302 2.76 -35.19 8.57
N LYS A 303 1.77 -34.48 8.04
CA LYS A 303 1.92 -33.27 7.23
C LYS A 303 1.23 -32.09 7.91
N MET A 304 1.85 -30.92 7.89
CA MET A 304 1.23 -29.67 8.33
C MET A 304 1.09 -28.70 7.16
N ILE A 305 -0.08 -28.07 7.06
CA ILE A 305 -0.37 -27.05 6.04
C ILE A 305 -1.01 -25.87 6.76
N THR A 306 -0.32 -24.74 6.78
CA THR A 306 -0.81 -23.59 7.53
C THR A 306 -0.56 -22.29 6.80
N ILE A 307 -1.48 -21.35 6.97
CA ILE A 307 -1.34 -19.99 6.46
C ILE A 307 -0.50 -19.20 7.44
N ILE A 308 0.57 -18.57 6.95
CA ILE A 308 1.45 -17.73 7.75
C ILE A 308 1.65 -16.36 7.07
N PRO A 309 1.88 -15.29 7.83
CA PRO A 309 2.21 -14.00 7.25
C PRO A 309 3.65 -14.03 6.73
N ILE A 310 3.90 -13.32 5.62
CA ILE A 310 5.20 -13.33 4.92
C ILE A 310 6.38 -12.96 5.83
N GLN A 311 6.14 -12.15 6.87
CA GLN A 311 7.13 -11.77 7.88
C GLN A 311 7.79 -13.00 8.54
N THR A 312 7.04 -14.09 8.75
CA THR A 312 7.57 -15.33 9.33
C THR A 312 8.67 -15.96 8.45
N LEU A 313 8.61 -15.74 7.13
CA LEU A 313 9.58 -16.25 6.15
C LEU A 313 10.88 -15.43 6.10
N VAL A 314 10.88 -14.18 6.57
CA VAL A 314 11.97 -13.22 6.32
C VAL A 314 12.56 -12.58 7.57
N ASN A 315 11.81 -12.48 8.67
CA ASN A 315 12.27 -11.78 9.89
C ASN A 315 13.54 -12.44 10.48
N ASP A 316 14.56 -11.64 10.79
CA ASP A 316 15.87 -12.11 11.28
C ASP A 316 15.95 -12.38 12.80
N LYS A 317 14.83 -12.33 13.53
CA LYS A 317 14.77 -12.55 14.99
C LYS A 317 14.37 -13.99 15.34
N GLU A 318 13.44 -14.18 16.28
CA GLU A 318 12.98 -15.51 16.72
C GLU A 318 12.44 -16.37 15.56
N ASP A 319 11.84 -15.75 14.55
CA ASP A 319 11.38 -16.45 13.34
C ASP A 319 12.54 -17.08 12.55
N ARG A 320 13.75 -16.49 12.57
CA ARG A 320 14.93 -17.07 11.92
C ARG A 320 15.33 -18.38 12.57
N LYS A 321 15.34 -18.45 13.91
CA LYS A 321 15.63 -19.70 14.64
C LYS A 321 14.66 -20.83 14.27
N LEU A 322 13.38 -20.49 14.07
CA LEU A 322 12.39 -21.43 13.55
C LEU A 322 12.75 -21.91 12.15
N ARG A 323 13.05 -20.99 11.22
CA ARG A 323 13.44 -21.37 9.84
C ARG A 323 14.68 -22.25 9.85
N GLU A 324 15.71 -21.89 10.61
CA GLU A 324 16.92 -22.70 10.79
C GLU A 324 16.61 -24.11 11.30
N PHE A 325 15.77 -24.22 12.35
CA PHE A 325 15.35 -25.49 12.93
C PHE A 325 14.63 -26.38 11.91
N LEU A 326 13.71 -25.81 11.13
CA LEU A 326 12.90 -26.52 10.15
C LEU A 326 13.71 -26.93 8.91
N ILE A 327 14.57 -26.04 8.42
CA ILE A 327 15.42 -26.26 7.23
C ILE A 327 16.49 -27.32 7.54
N ARG A 328 17.19 -27.22 8.68
CA ARG A 328 18.24 -28.19 9.05
C ARG A 328 17.72 -29.60 9.27
N ARG A 329 16.42 -29.76 9.54
CA ARG A 329 15.74 -31.05 9.70
C ARG A 329 15.01 -31.52 8.44
N ASP A 330 15.19 -30.80 7.33
CA ASP A 330 14.52 -31.09 6.06
C ASP A 330 12.98 -31.22 6.19
N LEU A 331 12.36 -30.39 7.03
CA LEU A 331 10.92 -30.51 7.34
C LEU A 331 10.04 -29.72 6.36
N ILE A 332 10.52 -28.61 5.81
CA ILE A 332 9.72 -27.74 4.91
C ILE A 332 9.66 -28.39 3.53
N GLU A 333 8.48 -28.84 3.11
CA GLU A 333 8.29 -29.41 1.77
C GLU A 333 8.03 -28.33 0.72
N ALA A 334 7.22 -27.32 1.06
CA ALA A 334 6.91 -26.23 0.15
C ALA A 334 6.60 -24.90 0.86
N VAL A 335 6.87 -23.81 0.14
CA VAL A 335 6.45 -22.45 0.48
C VAL A 335 5.70 -21.86 -0.71
N ILE A 336 4.43 -21.50 -0.49
CA ILE A 336 3.52 -21.03 -1.54
C ILE A 336 3.08 -19.61 -1.22
N THR A 337 3.64 -18.62 -1.90
CA THR A 337 3.25 -17.21 -1.72
C THR A 337 1.94 -16.94 -2.47
N LEU A 338 1.02 -16.20 -1.84
CA LEU A 338 -0.28 -15.90 -2.42
C LEU A 338 -0.45 -14.39 -2.70
N PRO A 339 -1.38 -14.01 -3.59
CA PRO A 339 -1.75 -12.62 -3.81
C PRO A 339 -2.20 -11.89 -2.53
N TYR A 340 -1.91 -10.61 -2.48
CA TYR A 340 -2.34 -9.73 -1.38
C TYR A 340 -3.87 -9.56 -1.34
N GLY A 341 -4.43 -9.48 -0.12
CA GLY A 341 -5.85 -9.13 0.08
C GLY A 341 -6.82 -10.30 -0.05
N LEU A 342 -6.32 -11.54 -0.07
CA LEU A 342 -7.16 -12.75 -0.08
C LEU A 342 -7.84 -13.00 1.28
N LEU A 343 -7.19 -12.64 2.39
CA LEU A 343 -7.84 -12.63 3.71
C LEU A 343 -8.61 -11.31 3.87
N HIS A 344 -9.94 -11.35 3.92
CA HIS A 344 -10.74 -10.10 4.03
C HIS A 344 -10.58 -9.39 5.39
N THR A 345 -9.79 -9.96 6.30
CA THR A 345 -9.51 -9.45 7.65
C THR A 345 -8.31 -8.51 7.68
N THR A 346 -7.39 -8.67 6.74
CA THR A 346 -6.07 -8.04 6.81
C THR A 346 -5.45 -7.84 5.43
N GLY A 347 -4.83 -6.68 5.29
CA GLY A 347 -3.91 -6.39 4.21
C GLY A 347 -2.49 -6.85 4.53
N ILE A 348 -2.31 -8.06 5.05
CA ILE A 348 -0.98 -8.64 5.26
C ILE A 348 -0.76 -9.66 4.15
N PRO A 349 0.35 -9.61 3.39
CA PRO A 349 0.70 -10.66 2.46
C PRO A 349 0.87 -11.99 3.20
N ILE A 350 0.27 -13.04 2.66
CA ILE A 350 0.29 -14.38 3.25
C ILE A 350 0.94 -15.40 2.33
N CYS A 351 1.35 -16.50 2.92
CA CYS A 351 1.81 -17.69 2.23
C CYS A 351 1.28 -18.94 2.93
N ILE A 352 1.28 -20.06 2.21
CA ILE A 352 1.03 -21.38 2.77
C ILE A 352 2.38 -22.05 3.00
N LEU A 353 2.64 -22.46 4.24
CA LEU A 353 3.78 -23.27 4.62
C LEU A 353 3.35 -24.73 4.68
N VAL A 354 4.04 -25.59 3.93
CA VAL A 354 3.85 -27.03 3.96
C VAL A 354 5.05 -27.68 4.65
N ILE A 355 4.81 -28.34 5.76
CA ILE A 355 5.78 -29.18 6.46
C ILE A 355 5.38 -30.64 6.30
N ASN A 356 6.33 -31.52 6.05
CA ASN A 356 6.07 -32.95 5.92
C ASN A 356 7.20 -33.75 6.57
N LYS A 357 6.87 -34.57 7.56
CA LYS A 357 7.85 -35.42 8.25
C LYS A 357 8.28 -36.62 7.40
N LYS A 358 7.48 -37.01 6.40
CA LYS A 358 7.76 -38.09 5.45
C LYS A 358 7.73 -37.56 4.01
N LYS A 359 8.71 -36.72 3.68
CA LYS A 359 8.93 -36.26 2.31
C LYS A 359 9.17 -37.43 1.36
N ARG A 360 8.63 -37.32 0.13
CA ARG A 360 8.95 -38.22 -0.98
C ARG A 360 10.44 -38.13 -1.29
N ALA A 361 11.03 -39.22 -1.79
CA ALA A 361 12.48 -39.27 -2.11
C ALA A 361 12.91 -38.13 -3.06
N SER A 362 12.09 -37.79 -4.05
CA SER A 362 12.35 -36.70 -5.01
C SER A 362 12.32 -35.29 -4.40
N ARG A 363 11.90 -35.14 -3.14
CA ARG A 363 11.77 -33.85 -2.42
C ARG A 363 12.67 -33.73 -1.20
N LYS A 364 13.44 -34.77 -0.90
CA LYS A 364 14.41 -34.72 0.19
C LYS A 364 15.50 -33.70 -0.14
N GLU A 365 15.96 -32.99 0.88
CA GLU A 365 17.01 -31.97 0.77
C GLU A 365 16.66 -30.81 -0.18
N HIS A 366 15.38 -30.61 -0.45
CA HIS A 366 14.87 -29.55 -1.29
C HIS A 366 13.60 -28.94 -0.71
N ILE A 367 13.33 -27.69 -1.10
CA ILE A 367 12.10 -26.95 -0.82
C ILE A 367 11.49 -26.54 -2.16
N LEU A 368 10.21 -26.82 -2.34
CA LEU A 368 9.44 -26.32 -3.48
C LEU A 368 8.93 -24.90 -3.20
N PHE A 369 9.35 -23.94 -4.00
CA PHE A 369 8.83 -22.57 -3.97
C PHE A 369 7.82 -22.38 -5.09
N ILE A 370 6.62 -21.91 -4.74
CA ILE A 370 5.58 -21.51 -5.69
C ILE A 370 5.24 -20.04 -5.41
N ASN A 371 5.59 -19.16 -6.34
CA ASN A 371 5.35 -17.72 -6.21
C ASN A 371 4.06 -17.31 -6.93
N GLY A 372 2.93 -17.43 -6.24
CA GLY A 372 1.63 -16.97 -6.73
C GLY A 372 1.34 -15.49 -6.50
N ALA A 373 2.30 -14.67 -6.04
CA ALA A 373 2.04 -13.30 -5.58
C ALA A 373 1.38 -12.40 -6.64
N ASN A 374 1.64 -12.67 -7.92
CA ASN A 374 1.18 -11.88 -9.07
C ASN A 374 -0.04 -12.48 -9.80
N LEU A 375 -0.64 -13.55 -9.27
CA LEU A 375 -1.82 -14.17 -9.90
C LEU A 375 -2.98 -13.18 -10.05
N ALA A 376 -3.65 -13.19 -11.21
CA ALA A 376 -4.76 -12.30 -11.53
C ALA A 376 -6.07 -12.69 -10.82
N VAL A 377 -6.19 -12.32 -9.54
CA VAL A 377 -7.36 -12.67 -8.71
C VAL A 377 -8.65 -11.96 -9.13
N LYS A 378 -9.78 -12.66 -9.00
CA LYS A 378 -11.11 -12.09 -9.23
C LYS A 378 -11.39 -11.05 -8.16
N THR A 379 -11.83 -9.87 -8.57
CA THR A 379 -12.13 -8.75 -7.67
C THR A 379 -13.63 -8.47 -7.71
N GLN A 380 -14.34 -8.74 -6.62
CA GLN A 380 -15.79 -8.44 -6.53
C GLN A 380 -16.04 -7.01 -5.98
N SER A 381 -15.06 -6.45 -5.25
CA SER A 381 -14.99 -5.03 -4.84
C SER A 381 -13.54 -4.67 -4.45
N LYS A 382 -13.23 -3.41 -4.14
CA LYS A 382 -11.89 -2.97 -3.65
C LYS A 382 -11.34 -3.78 -2.45
N LEU A 383 -12.19 -4.54 -1.73
CA LEU A 383 -11.84 -5.27 -0.49
C LEU A 383 -11.94 -6.80 -0.60
N TYR A 384 -12.49 -7.36 -1.68
CA TYR A 384 -12.71 -8.81 -1.81
C TYR A 384 -12.00 -9.35 -3.06
N ARG A 385 -10.87 -10.02 -2.83
CA ARG A 385 -10.07 -10.71 -3.84
C ARG A 385 -10.18 -12.22 -3.61
N GLU A 386 -10.34 -12.98 -4.69
CA GLU A 386 -10.52 -14.44 -4.64
C GLU A 386 -9.65 -15.14 -5.68
N LEU A 387 -9.09 -16.30 -5.31
CA LEU A 387 -8.46 -17.21 -6.25
C LEU A 387 -9.52 -17.81 -7.18
N THR A 388 -9.19 -17.96 -8.46
CA THR A 388 -10.04 -18.69 -9.40
C THR A 388 -9.86 -20.20 -9.21
N PRO A 389 -10.83 -21.04 -9.61
CA PRO A 389 -10.65 -22.50 -9.60
C PRO A 389 -9.41 -22.95 -10.38
N LYS A 390 -9.11 -22.31 -11.51
CA LYS A 390 -7.92 -22.58 -12.32
C LYS A 390 -6.62 -22.29 -11.55
N HIS A 391 -6.58 -21.23 -10.73
CA HIS A 391 -5.40 -20.97 -9.88
C HIS A 391 -5.19 -22.07 -8.84
N ILE A 392 -6.28 -22.54 -8.23
CA ILE A 392 -6.22 -23.61 -7.22
C ILE A 392 -5.71 -24.91 -7.85
N GLU A 393 -6.26 -25.27 -9.01
CA GLU A 393 -5.81 -26.41 -9.82
C GLU A 393 -4.32 -26.29 -10.15
N CYS A 394 -3.88 -25.16 -10.73
CA CYS A 394 -2.48 -24.98 -11.09
C CYS A 394 -1.51 -25.03 -9.90
N ILE A 395 -1.84 -24.39 -8.77
CA ILE A 395 -1.00 -24.45 -7.57
C ILE A 395 -0.95 -25.89 -7.04
N SER A 396 -2.09 -26.60 -7.05
CA SER A 396 -2.18 -28.00 -6.63
C SER A 396 -1.35 -28.91 -7.53
N GLU A 397 -1.44 -28.77 -8.85
CA GLU A 397 -0.65 -29.54 -9.80
C GLU A 397 0.85 -29.27 -9.68
N ALA A 398 1.24 -27.99 -9.58
CA ALA A 398 2.63 -27.61 -9.31
C ALA A 398 3.11 -28.23 -7.99
N PHE A 399 2.27 -28.23 -6.95
CA PHE A 399 2.62 -28.82 -5.66
C PHE A 399 2.65 -30.35 -5.68
N HIS A 400 1.80 -31.08 -6.39
CA HIS A 400 1.76 -32.56 -6.33
C HIS A 400 2.64 -33.23 -7.39
N HIS A 401 2.77 -32.59 -8.56
CA HIS A 401 3.41 -33.15 -9.75
C HIS A 401 4.66 -32.39 -10.21
N LEU A 402 5.03 -31.28 -9.56
CA LEU A 402 6.15 -30.41 -9.97
C LEU A 402 5.97 -29.83 -11.38
N THR A 403 4.72 -29.67 -11.83
CA THR A 403 4.39 -29.08 -13.13
C THR A 403 4.73 -27.58 -13.13
N THR A 404 5.37 -27.11 -14.20
CA THR A 404 5.76 -25.69 -14.38
C THR A 404 4.90 -24.92 -15.38
N ASN A 405 4.08 -25.61 -16.19
CA ASN A 405 3.45 -25.03 -17.39
C ASN A 405 1.91 -25.02 -17.31
N CYS A 406 1.34 -24.39 -16.27
CA CYS A 406 -0.12 -24.39 -16.06
C CYS A 406 -0.79 -23.06 -16.45
N THR A 407 -0.18 -21.93 -16.10
CA THR A 407 -0.60 -20.59 -16.52
C THR A 407 0.63 -19.75 -16.82
N SER A 408 0.51 -18.83 -17.79
CA SER A 408 1.57 -17.87 -18.11
C SER A 408 2.05 -17.04 -16.91
N GLU A 409 1.20 -16.88 -15.88
CA GLU A 409 1.52 -16.18 -14.63
C GLU A 409 2.35 -17.03 -13.65
N LEU A 410 2.24 -18.36 -13.71
CA LEU A 410 3.00 -19.30 -12.88
C LEU A 410 4.23 -19.88 -13.60
N ASP A 411 4.32 -19.70 -14.93
CA ASP A 411 5.50 -20.04 -15.70
C ASP A 411 6.72 -19.28 -15.13
N SER A 412 7.80 -20.01 -14.83
CA SER A 412 9.00 -19.48 -14.12
C SER A 412 8.77 -19.02 -12.67
N CYS A 413 7.59 -19.24 -12.11
CA CYS A 413 7.25 -18.96 -10.70
C CYS A 413 7.16 -20.23 -9.85
N VAL A 414 7.65 -21.37 -10.36
CA VAL A 414 7.78 -22.64 -9.63
C VAL A 414 9.26 -23.06 -9.67
N SER A 415 9.84 -23.35 -8.50
CA SER A 415 11.26 -23.68 -8.39
C SER A 415 11.51 -24.70 -7.28
N HIS A 416 12.28 -25.75 -7.61
CA HIS A 416 12.70 -26.76 -6.65
C HIS A 416 14.15 -26.48 -6.22
N VAL A 417 14.32 -25.99 -4.98
CA VAL A 417 15.58 -25.40 -4.53
C VAL A 417 16.26 -26.29 -3.49
N PRO A 418 17.54 -26.64 -3.67
CA PRO A 418 18.32 -27.37 -2.67
C PRO A 418 18.45 -26.60 -1.35
N LEU A 419 18.47 -27.29 -0.21
CA LEU A 419 18.57 -26.63 1.10
C LEU A 419 19.82 -25.74 1.23
N HIS A 420 20.95 -26.13 0.64
CA HIS A 420 22.19 -25.35 0.74
C HIS A 420 22.06 -23.94 0.12
N HIS A 421 21.30 -23.79 -0.97
CA HIS A 421 21.01 -22.48 -1.54
C HIS A 421 20.19 -21.61 -0.58
N VAL A 422 19.23 -22.19 0.15
CA VAL A 422 18.42 -21.47 1.14
C VAL A 422 19.27 -21.07 2.36
N ILE A 423 20.23 -21.92 2.77
CA ILE A 423 21.18 -21.62 3.84
C ILE A 423 22.08 -20.43 3.47
N LEU A 424 22.63 -20.44 2.24
CA LEU A 424 23.45 -19.33 1.73
C LEU A 424 22.65 -18.02 1.62
N ASN A 425 21.33 -18.11 1.42
CA ASN A 425 20.42 -16.97 1.43
C ASN A 425 19.88 -16.64 2.84
N ASN A 426 20.69 -16.85 3.88
CA ASN A 426 20.37 -16.52 5.28
C ASN A 426 19.06 -17.13 5.79
N TYR A 427 18.73 -18.34 5.33
CA TYR A 427 17.48 -19.03 5.67
C TYR A 427 16.21 -18.21 5.30
N ASN A 428 16.31 -17.27 4.36
CA ASN A 428 15.17 -16.51 3.87
C ASN A 428 14.28 -17.42 3.00
N LEU A 429 12.98 -17.46 3.28
CA LEU A 429 12.03 -18.34 2.58
C LEU A 429 11.06 -17.59 1.66
N ASP A 430 11.30 -16.31 1.35
CA ASP A 430 10.46 -15.60 0.38
C ASP A 430 10.59 -16.23 -1.01
N ALA A 431 9.49 -16.81 -1.51
CA ALA A 431 9.44 -17.49 -2.81
C ALA A 431 9.90 -16.59 -3.96
N LYS A 432 9.76 -15.25 -3.84
CA LYS A 432 10.21 -14.30 -4.87
C LYS A 432 11.71 -14.40 -5.14
N ARG A 433 12.51 -14.83 -4.16
CA ARG A 433 13.96 -14.98 -4.31
C ARG A 433 14.37 -16.22 -5.10
N TYR A 434 13.46 -17.15 -5.28
CA TYR A 434 13.75 -18.49 -5.77
C TYR A 434 12.97 -18.85 -7.03
N ALA A 435 11.77 -18.28 -7.16
CA ALA A 435 10.78 -18.64 -8.16
C ALA A 435 10.16 -17.34 -8.71
N SER A 436 10.88 -16.65 -9.58
CA SER A 436 10.40 -15.46 -10.29
C SER A 436 10.95 -15.46 -11.72
N PRO A 437 10.25 -14.84 -12.70
CA PRO A 437 10.71 -14.81 -14.09
C PRO A 437 12.12 -14.24 -14.26
N PHE A 438 12.43 -13.17 -13.52
CA PHE A 438 13.76 -12.55 -13.58
C PHE A 438 14.87 -13.42 -12.99
N ILE A 439 14.56 -14.33 -12.05
CA ILE A 439 15.53 -15.30 -11.53
C ILE A 439 15.89 -16.32 -12.63
N ALA A 440 14.90 -16.74 -13.42
CA ALA A 440 15.15 -17.61 -14.57
C ALA A 440 16.01 -16.89 -15.63
N GLN A 441 15.73 -15.61 -15.87
CA GLN A 441 16.54 -14.76 -16.76
C GLN A 441 17.98 -14.60 -16.24
N LEU A 442 18.18 -14.37 -14.94
CA LEU A 442 19.51 -14.28 -14.33
C LEU A 442 20.29 -15.58 -14.50
N LYS A 443 19.67 -16.73 -14.23
CA LYS A 443 20.32 -18.04 -14.43
C LYS A 443 20.75 -18.24 -15.88
N GLN A 444 19.89 -17.89 -16.84
CA GLN A 444 20.22 -17.99 -18.24
C GLN A 444 21.43 -17.11 -18.62
N LEU A 445 21.51 -15.88 -18.12
CA LEU A 445 22.65 -14.99 -18.36
C LEU A 445 23.93 -15.46 -17.65
N ASP A 446 23.80 -16.03 -16.45
CA ASP A 446 24.90 -16.63 -15.69
C ASP A 446 25.46 -17.87 -16.41
N ASP A 447 24.60 -18.71 -16.97
CA ASP A 447 24.98 -19.89 -17.78
C ASP A 447 25.77 -19.50 -19.03
N TYR A 448 25.53 -18.31 -19.59
CA TYR A 448 26.32 -17.73 -20.68
C TYR A 448 27.60 -17.00 -20.23
N GLY A 449 27.87 -16.94 -18.93
CA GLY A 449 29.03 -16.24 -18.36
C GLY A 449 29.00 -14.73 -18.56
N GLN A 450 27.80 -14.14 -18.71
CA GLN A 450 27.63 -12.71 -19.01
C GLN A 450 27.44 -11.84 -17.76
N LEU A 451 27.30 -12.46 -16.58
CA LEU A 451 27.08 -11.77 -15.32
C LEU A 451 28.33 -11.75 -14.46
N ILE A 452 28.56 -10.63 -13.80
CA ILE A 452 29.54 -10.48 -12.73
C ILE A 452 28.88 -9.87 -11.50
N ARG A 453 29.50 -10.04 -10.32
CA ARG A 453 29.03 -9.36 -9.11
C ARG A 453 29.65 -7.97 -8.99
N LEU A 454 28.91 -7.02 -8.42
CA LEU A 454 29.40 -5.65 -8.24
C LEU A 454 30.72 -5.57 -7.45
N LYS A 455 30.97 -6.47 -6.49
CA LYS A 455 32.25 -6.55 -5.77
C LYS A 455 33.48 -6.74 -6.67
N GLU A 456 33.31 -7.30 -7.87
CA GLU A 456 34.41 -7.59 -8.80
C GLU A 456 34.89 -6.33 -9.56
N ILE A 457 34.03 -5.30 -9.63
CA ILE A 457 34.33 -3.98 -10.21
C ILE A 457 34.59 -2.92 -9.14
N PHE A 458 34.47 -3.27 -7.86
CA PHE A 458 34.82 -2.39 -6.75
C PHE A 458 36.24 -2.67 -6.24
N LYS A 459 36.97 -1.62 -5.87
CA LYS A 459 38.32 -1.75 -5.31
C LYS A 459 38.25 -2.16 -3.82
N SER A 460 39.07 -3.13 -3.41
CA SER A 460 39.00 -3.78 -2.08
C SER A 460 39.55 -2.97 -0.88
N GLU A 461 39.81 -1.68 -1.01
CA GLU A 461 40.42 -0.87 0.05
C GLU A 461 39.39 0.00 0.77
N ARG A 462 39.19 -0.25 2.07
CA ARG A 462 38.55 0.68 3.02
C ARG A 462 39.60 1.09 4.05
N PRO A 463 39.83 2.41 4.21
CA PRO A 463 39.22 3.06 5.36
C PRO A 463 38.86 4.53 5.06
N ALA A 464 37.58 4.87 5.11
CA ALA A 464 37.21 6.27 5.30
C ALA A 464 37.01 6.52 6.79
N LEU A 465 37.56 7.63 7.27
CA LEU A 465 37.39 8.08 8.65
C LEU A 465 35.93 8.52 8.84
N TRP A 466 35.25 7.87 9.78
CA TRP A 466 33.96 8.33 10.28
C TRP A 466 34.19 9.48 11.23
N PHE A 467 33.48 10.58 11.01
CA PHE A 467 33.47 11.73 11.90
C PHE A 467 32.17 11.74 12.69
N ASP A 468 32.28 11.64 14.02
CA ASP A 468 31.15 11.76 14.96
C ASP A 468 30.93 13.22 15.42
N GLU A 469 31.86 14.12 15.06
CA GLU A 469 31.83 15.55 15.37
C GLU A 469 31.99 16.40 14.12
N THR A 470 31.37 17.59 14.11
CA THR A 470 31.39 18.51 12.98
C THR A 470 32.84 18.91 12.64
N PRO A 471 33.33 18.68 11.40
CA PRO A 471 34.66 19.11 11.01
C PRO A 471 34.84 20.63 11.18
N HIS A 472 36.02 21.07 11.62
CA HIS A 472 36.35 22.51 11.74
C HIS A 472 36.39 23.26 10.39
N GLN A 473 36.35 22.54 9.27
CA GLN A 473 36.30 23.07 7.91
C GLN A 473 34.86 23.04 7.36
N ASP A 474 34.51 24.08 6.59
CA ASP A 474 33.23 24.18 5.90
C ASP A 474 33.23 23.28 4.66
N ILE A 475 32.60 22.12 4.76
CA ILE A 475 32.64 21.07 3.74
C ILE A 475 31.20 20.81 3.23
N PRO A 476 30.97 20.54 1.93
CA PRO A 476 29.65 20.16 1.44
C PRO A 476 29.14 18.88 2.11
N TYR A 477 27.92 18.91 2.67
CA TYR A 477 27.30 17.76 3.33
C TYR A 477 26.26 17.09 2.42
N ILE A 478 26.58 15.90 1.93
CA ILE A 478 25.76 15.14 0.97
C ILE A 478 24.72 14.29 1.70
N ARG A 479 23.45 14.48 1.34
CA ARG A 479 22.29 13.71 1.85
C ARG A 479 21.61 12.95 0.70
N PRO A 480 20.76 11.94 0.98
CA PRO A 480 20.05 11.19 -0.06
C PRO A 480 19.18 12.03 -1.01
N GLN A 481 18.81 13.26 -0.62
CA GLN A 481 18.09 14.20 -1.48
C GLN A 481 18.98 14.85 -2.55
N ASN A 482 20.30 14.88 -2.35
CA ASN A 482 21.28 15.43 -3.29
C ASN A 482 21.67 14.44 -4.39
N LEU A 483 21.31 13.16 -4.24
CA LEU A 483 21.59 12.12 -5.23
C LEU A 483 20.60 12.19 -6.40
N GLY A 484 21.13 11.92 -7.59
CA GLY A 484 20.41 11.81 -8.85
C GLY A 484 19.40 10.68 -8.88
N THR A 485 18.28 10.92 -9.55
CA THR A 485 17.21 9.92 -9.77
C THR A 485 17.20 9.38 -11.20
N SER A 486 18.08 9.88 -12.06
CA SER A 486 18.14 9.56 -13.49
C SER A 486 19.60 9.52 -13.96
N ILE A 487 19.82 8.80 -15.05
CA ILE A 487 21.08 8.72 -15.79
C ILE A 487 21.49 10.06 -16.42
N THR A 488 20.60 11.05 -16.50
CA THR A 488 20.88 12.40 -17.00
C THR A 488 21.43 13.34 -15.93
N ASN A 489 21.25 13.01 -14.64
CA ASN A 489 21.64 13.85 -13.52
C ASN A 489 22.40 13.03 -12.48
N TYR A 490 23.48 12.37 -12.92
CA TYR A 490 24.27 11.50 -12.04
C TYR A 490 25.48 12.20 -11.43
N LEU A 491 25.92 13.35 -11.95
CA LEU A 491 27.07 14.08 -11.39
C LEU A 491 26.64 14.93 -10.19
N ILE A 492 27.41 14.87 -9.11
CA ILE A 492 27.19 15.73 -7.93
C ILE A 492 27.67 17.15 -8.24
N ASN A 493 26.76 18.12 -8.23
CA ASN A 493 27.13 19.54 -8.23
C ASN A 493 27.26 20.04 -6.78
N THR A 494 28.49 20.31 -6.34
CA THR A 494 28.81 20.74 -4.97
C THR A 494 28.48 22.21 -4.68
N GLN A 495 28.27 23.06 -5.70
CA GLN A 495 28.12 24.51 -5.54
C GLN A 495 26.82 24.91 -4.83
N ASN A 496 25.76 24.11 -4.98
CA ASN A 496 24.43 24.38 -4.42
C ASN A 496 24.11 23.54 -3.17
N ILE A 497 25.11 22.86 -2.59
CA ILE A 497 24.92 21.95 -1.46
C ILE A 497 25.17 22.68 -0.13
N THR A 498 24.34 22.38 0.87
CA THR A 498 24.50 22.93 2.21
C THR A 498 25.78 22.41 2.86
N THR A 499 26.55 23.31 3.46
CA THR A 499 27.83 22.98 4.10
C THR A 499 27.69 22.67 5.59
N THR A 500 28.70 22.02 6.17
CA THR A 500 28.73 21.52 7.55
C THR A 500 28.43 22.60 8.61
N ASN A 501 28.81 23.86 8.38
CA ASN A 501 28.57 24.96 9.33
C ASN A 501 27.08 25.31 9.52
N LYS A 502 26.20 24.91 8.60
CA LYS A 502 24.77 25.23 8.63
C LYS A 502 23.90 24.08 9.15
N VAL A 503 24.51 22.97 9.59
CA VAL A 503 23.79 21.75 9.98
C VAL A 503 24.00 21.46 11.48
N LYS A 504 22.89 21.33 12.23
CA LYS A 504 22.94 20.91 13.64
C LYS A 504 23.17 19.40 13.69
N GLN A 505 24.36 18.97 14.15
CA GLN A 505 24.87 17.60 14.18
C GLN A 505 25.21 17.03 12.80
N VAL A 506 26.48 16.64 12.64
CA VAL A 506 26.98 16.10 11.38
C VAL A 506 27.78 14.84 11.71
N ALA A 507 27.17 13.69 11.43
CA ALA A 507 27.84 12.40 11.44
C ALA A 507 27.94 11.92 9.99
N GLY A 508 29.12 11.48 9.58
CA GLY A 508 29.32 11.06 8.20
C GLY A 508 30.73 10.63 7.85
N GLN A 509 30.85 10.13 6.63
CA GLN A 509 32.08 9.63 6.04
C GLN A 509 32.74 10.74 5.23
N LEU A 510 33.99 11.10 5.57
CA LEU A 510 34.75 12.08 4.79
C LEU A 510 35.34 11.41 3.55
N ILE A 511 35.06 11.96 2.37
CA ILE A 511 35.51 11.47 1.08
C ILE A 511 36.41 12.51 0.42
N ASN A 512 37.61 12.09 0.02
CA ASN A 512 38.64 12.91 -0.62
C ASN A 512 39.11 12.31 -1.96
N GLU A 513 38.23 11.56 -2.61
CA GLU A 513 38.50 10.84 -3.85
C GLU A 513 37.22 10.70 -4.67
N SER A 514 37.34 10.36 -5.96
CA SER A 514 36.19 10.12 -6.81
C SER A 514 35.51 8.80 -6.42
N ILE A 515 34.19 8.83 -6.22
CA ILE A 515 33.45 7.68 -5.66
C ILE A 515 32.01 7.62 -6.16
N LEU A 516 31.47 6.40 -6.26
CA LEU A 516 30.05 6.17 -6.48
C LEU A 516 29.28 6.30 -5.16
N LEU A 517 28.21 7.09 -5.19
CA LEU A 517 27.29 7.30 -4.07
C LEU A 517 25.95 6.65 -4.38
N VAL A 518 25.46 5.81 -3.48
CA VAL A 518 24.20 5.07 -3.65
C VAL A 518 23.35 5.19 -2.38
N ASN A 519 22.08 5.52 -2.51
CA ASN A 519 21.21 5.55 -1.32
C ASN A 519 20.97 4.15 -0.74
N ARG A 520 21.13 3.99 0.58
CA ARG A 520 20.79 2.76 1.33
C ARG A 520 19.28 2.51 1.34
N SER A 521 18.51 3.58 1.51
CA SER A 521 17.09 3.54 1.79
C SER A 521 16.26 4.40 0.83
N GLY A 522 14.99 4.03 0.64
CA GLY A 522 14.05 4.77 -0.22
C GLY A 522 13.34 3.90 -1.26
N LYS A 523 12.22 4.43 -1.79
CA LYS A 523 11.38 3.74 -2.79
C LYS A 523 12.06 3.58 -4.15
N LYS A 524 12.90 4.53 -4.54
CA LYS A 524 13.67 4.52 -5.78
C LYS A 524 15.15 4.43 -5.47
N LEU A 525 15.89 3.76 -6.35
CA LEU A 525 17.35 3.81 -6.36
C LEU A 525 17.77 5.21 -6.79
N LYS A 526 18.69 5.81 -6.04
CA LYS A 526 19.33 7.09 -6.34
C LYS A 526 20.83 6.86 -6.34
N THR A 527 21.47 7.29 -7.41
CA THR A 527 22.88 7.02 -7.67
C THR A 527 23.50 8.28 -8.23
N SER A 528 24.66 8.65 -7.71
CA SER A 528 25.47 9.71 -8.29
C SER A 528 26.95 9.36 -8.24
N TYR A 529 27.71 9.91 -9.17
CA TYR A 529 29.17 9.86 -9.15
C TYR A 529 29.71 11.20 -8.67
N PHE A 530 30.59 11.17 -7.68
CA PHE A 530 31.34 12.32 -7.23
C PHE A 530 32.73 12.27 -7.86
N THR A 531 33.13 13.36 -8.52
CA THR A 531 34.49 13.54 -9.06
C THR A 531 35.25 14.46 -8.12
N PHE A 532 36.38 13.98 -7.59
CA PHE A 532 37.18 14.78 -6.66
C PHE A 532 38.00 15.85 -7.38
N ASP A 533 37.78 17.12 -7.00
CA ASP A 533 38.40 18.31 -7.58
C ASP A 533 39.17 19.14 -6.52
N LYS A 534 39.83 18.45 -5.57
CA LYS A 534 40.56 19.01 -4.40
C LYS A 534 39.68 19.45 -3.23
N THR A 535 38.35 19.50 -3.40
CA THR A 535 37.42 19.77 -2.31
C THR A 535 36.83 18.46 -1.79
N PRO A 536 37.03 18.07 -0.52
CA PRO A 536 36.41 16.87 0.02
C PRO A 536 34.90 17.08 0.18
N ILE A 537 34.17 15.97 0.33
CA ILE A 537 32.75 15.98 0.69
C ILE A 537 32.53 15.14 1.95
N LEU A 538 31.49 15.48 2.71
CA LEU A 538 31.07 14.69 3.86
C LEU A 538 29.75 14.00 3.53
N VAL A 539 29.72 12.67 3.62
CA VAL A 539 28.60 11.84 3.17
C VAL A 539 27.83 11.30 4.35
N ASN A 540 26.51 11.48 4.36
CA ASN A 540 25.61 10.98 5.39
C ASN A 540 25.55 9.43 5.45
N GLU A 541 25.28 8.87 6.62
CA GLU A 541 25.18 7.43 6.88
C GLU A 541 24.19 6.67 5.98
N ASP A 542 23.15 7.32 5.47
CA ASP A 542 22.16 6.72 4.55
C ASP A 542 22.69 6.51 3.12
N ILE A 543 23.95 6.85 2.85
CA ILE A 543 24.59 6.71 1.54
C ILE A 543 25.72 5.68 1.65
N MET A 544 25.71 4.71 0.74
CA MET A 544 26.79 3.76 0.51
C MET A 544 27.79 4.37 -0.45
N THR A 545 29.07 4.10 -0.22
CA THR A 545 30.18 4.65 -1.01
C THR A 545 31.01 3.52 -1.61
N PHE A 546 31.22 3.54 -2.93
CA PHE A 546 31.94 2.48 -3.66
C PHE A 546 32.99 3.06 -4.60
N ARG A 547 34.25 2.63 -4.45
CA ARG A 547 35.34 2.95 -5.38
C ARG A 547 35.25 2.05 -6.60
N ILE A 548 35.18 2.64 -7.79
CA ILE A 548 35.05 1.90 -9.05
C ILE A 548 36.45 1.59 -9.63
N ASP A 549 36.61 0.39 -10.18
CA ASP A 549 37.73 0.03 -11.05
C ASP A 549 37.44 0.43 -12.51
N GLU A 550 37.83 1.65 -12.87
CA GLU A 550 37.62 2.23 -14.20
C GLU A 550 38.32 1.45 -15.33
N ASN A 551 39.24 0.53 -15.01
CA ASN A 551 39.84 -0.37 -16.02
C ASN A 551 38.89 -1.50 -16.47
N LYS A 552 37.83 -1.76 -15.70
CA LYS A 552 36.87 -2.84 -15.96
C LYS A 552 35.52 -2.32 -16.44
N VAL A 553 35.11 -1.14 -15.97
CA VAL A 553 33.77 -0.60 -16.23
C VAL A 553 33.79 0.91 -16.44
N LEU A 554 33.08 1.37 -17.46
CA LEU A 554 32.81 2.78 -17.66
C LEU A 554 31.74 3.24 -16.67
N ILE A 555 31.96 4.35 -15.98
CA ILE A 555 31.05 4.88 -14.96
C ILE A 555 29.63 5.07 -15.50
N GLU A 556 29.51 5.62 -16.71
CA GLU A 556 28.21 5.80 -17.38
C GLU A 556 27.51 4.46 -17.66
N TYR A 557 28.26 3.44 -18.10
CA TYR A 557 27.71 2.11 -18.35
C TYR A 557 27.20 1.48 -17.05
N LEU A 558 27.97 1.58 -15.96
CA LEU A 558 27.55 1.09 -14.65
C LEU A 558 26.24 1.75 -14.22
N LEU A 559 26.12 3.07 -14.36
CA LEU A 559 24.90 3.79 -14.01
C LEU A 559 23.70 3.34 -14.87
N LEU A 560 23.90 3.09 -16.16
CA LEU A 560 22.85 2.50 -17.02
C LEU A 560 22.40 1.12 -16.46
N GLN A 561 23.34 0.25 -16.10
CA GLN A 561 23.04 -1.07 -15.54
C GLN A 561 22.34 -0.99 -14.17
N LEU A 562 22.71 -0.05 -13.30
CA LEU A 562 22.07 0.15 -12.00
C LEU A 562 20.60 0.59 -12.13
N HIS A 563 20.22 1.23 -13.23
CA HIS A 563 18.83 1.60 -13.53
C HIS A 563 18.11 0.59 -14.43
N ASP A 564 18.78 -0.49 -14.83
CA ASP A 564 18.15 -1.56 -15.62
C ASP A 564 17.08 -2.31 -14.81
N SER A 565 16.02 -2.74 -15.50
CA SER A 565 14.89 -3.44 -14.89
C SER A 565 15.30 -4.71 -14.13
N LEU A 566 16.27 -5.47 -14.66
CA LEU A 566 16.76 -6.71 -14.04
C LEU A 566 17.51 -6.41 -12.75
N PHE A 567 18.33 -5.35 -12.74
CA PHE A 567 19.05 -4.91 -11.54
C PHE A 567 18.10 -4.40 -10.46
N ILE A 568 17.12 -3.56 -10.84
CA ILE A 568 16.11 -3.05 -9.89
C ILE A 568 15.29 -4.20 -9.29
N GLN A 569 14.97 -5.24 -10.06
CA GLN A 569 14.29 -6.43 -9.56
C GLN A 569 15.15 -7.20 -8.54
N GLN A 570 16.44 -7.39 -8.80
CA GLN A 570 17.38 -7.98 -7.84
C GLN A 570 17.46 -7.15 -6.56
N LEU A 571 17.62 -5.83 -6.68
CA LEU A 571 17.66 -4.91 -5.54
C LEU A 571 16.37 -4.99 -4.71
N ASN A 572 15.22 -5.10 -5.38
CA ASN A 572 13.92 -5.20 -4.73
C ASN A 572 13.73 -6.52 -3.95
N MET A 573 14.48 -7.59 -4.24
CA MET A 573 14.48 -8.81 -3.41
C MET A 573 14.95 -8.52 -1.99
N TYR A 574 15.94 -7.64 -1.83
CA TYR A 574 16.45 -7.21 -0.52
C TYR A 574 15.56 -6.15 0.12
N LYS A 575 14.77 -5.45 -0.69
CA LYS A 575 13.78 -4.47 -0.25
C LYS A 575 12.37 -5.10 -0.15
N THR A 576 12.13 -6.00 0.80
CA THR A 576 10.76 -6.53 1.11
C THR A 576 9.96 -5.61 2.04
N ASP A 577 8.74 -5.22 1.65
CA ASP A 577 7.86 -4.24 2.36
C ASP A 577 7.76 -4.47 3.87
N TYR A 578 7.90 -3.39 4.67
CA TYR A 578 6.73 -2.84 5.36
C TYR A 578 6.95 -1.51 6.07
N GLN A 579 8.14 -1.14 6.60
CA GLN A 579 8.27 0.19 7.23
C GLN A 579 9.59 0.95 7.04
N HIS A 580 10.78 0.35 7.07
CA HIS A 580 12.04 1.06 6.78
C HIS A 580 13.06 0.05 6.24
N LYS A 581 13.49 0.19 4.98
CA LYS A 581 14.38 -0.80 4.32
C LYS A 581 15.70 -0.16 3.94
N MET A 582 16.76 -0.66 4.54
CA MET A 582 18.14 -0.41 4.12
C MET A 582 18.68 -1.70 3.51
N ILE A 583 19.39 -1.59 2.40
CA ILE A 583 20.27 -2.65 1.93
C ILE A 583 21.66 -2.44 2.57
N SER A 584 22.28 -3.53 3.03
CA SER A 584 23.68 -3.47 3.48
C SER A 584 24.63 -3.38 2.27
N GLU A 585 25.84 -2.86 2.48
CA GLU A 585 26.83 -2.78 1.39
C GLU A 585 27.21 -4.17 0.88
N GLU A 586 27.42 -5.14 1.77
CA GLU A 586 27.70 -6.53 1.38
C GLU A 586 26.60 -7.11 0.49
N GLN A 587 25.32 -6.85 0.81
CA GLN A 587 24.20 -7.29 -0.04
C GLN A 587 24.17 -6.56 -1.39
N PHE A 588 24.52 -5.28 -1.42
CA PHE A 588 24.57 -4.51 -2.66
C PHE A 588 25.73 -5.00 -3.55
N GLU A 589 26.88 -5.28 -2.96
CA GLU A 589 28.09 -5.81 -3.61
C GLU A 589 27.88 -7.20 -4.26
N GLU A 590 26.94 -8.00 -3.76
CA GLU A 590 26.57 -9.30 -4.32
C GLU A 590 25.58 -9.22 -5.50
N LEU A 591 25.00 -8.05 -5.80
CA LEU A 591 24.11 -7.88 -6.95
C LEU A 591 24.88 -8.06 -8.26
N GLN A 592 24.20 -8.58 -9.29
CA GLN A 592 24.81 -8.92 -10.56
C GLN A 592 24.43 -7.93 -11.67
N ILE A 593 25.40 -7.63 -12.53
CA ILE A 593 25.22 -6.84 -13.75
C ILE A 593 25.83 -7.57 -14.95
N ARG A 594 25.38 -7.23 -16.15
CA ARG A 594 26.10 -7.61 -17.36
C ARG A 594 27.36 -6.75 -17.48
N LEU A 595 28.50 -7.37 -17.80
CA LEU A 595 29.74 -6.62 -18.07
C LEU A 595 30.41 -7.11 -19.36
N PRO A 596 30.13 -6.44 -20.50
CA PRO A 596 30.83 -6.68 -21.76
C PRO A 596 32.19 -5.96 -21.79
N ALA A 597 32.95 -6.12 -22.87
CA ALA A 597 34.21 -5.40 -23.06
C ALA A 597 33.99 -3.87 -23.11
N LEU A 598 35.02 -3.08 -22.76
CA LEU A 598 34.92 -1.61 -22.68
C LEU A 598 34.44 -0.95 -23.99
N GLU A 599 34.85 -1.49 -25.15
CA GLU A 599 34.41 -1.00 -26.46
C GLU A 599 32.90 -1.21 -26.67
N GLU A 600 32.38 -2.39 -26.32
CA GLU A 600 30.95 -2.69 -26.38
C GLU A 600 30.17 -1.85 -25.34
N GLN A 601 30.72 -1.62 -24.15
CA GLN A 601 30.12 -0.71 -23.16
C GLN A 601 29.96 0.71 -23.73
N ALA A 602 30.99 1.24 -24.40
CA ALA A 602 30.95 2.56 -25.02
C ALA A 602 29.89 2.64 -26.13
N GLN A 603 29.76 1.57 -26.94
CA GLN A 603 28.71 1.48 -27.95
C GLN A 603 27.30 1.46 -27.33
N ILE A 604 27.08 0.67 -26.27
CA ILE A 604 25.81 0.61 -25.56
C ILE A 604 25.43 1.97 -24.97
N ILE A 605 26.40 2.69 -24.40
CA ILE A 605 26.20 4.06 -23.91
C ILE A 605 25.75 4.97 -25.06
N LYS A 606 26.47 4.95 -26.19
CA LYS A 606 26.16 5.78 -27.37
C LYS A 606 24.74 5.50 -27.89
N GLU A 607 24.40 4.23 -28.12
CA GLU A 607 23.08 3.82 -28.61
C GLU A 607 21.96 4.21 -27.63
N THR A 608 22.19 4.04 -26.32
CA THR A 608 21.20 4.40 -25.30
C THR A 608 20.97 5.90 -25.25
N LYS A 609 22.02 6.72 -25.36
CA LYS A 609 21.90 8.19 -25.44
C LYS A 609 21.08 8.63 -26.66
N ILE A 610 21.36 8.06 -27.83
CA ILE A 610 20.60 8.34 -29.06
C ILE A 610 19.13 7.97 -28.89
N ARG A 611 18.84 6.79 -28.32
CA ARG A 611 17.46 6.35 -28.07
C ARG A 611 16.70 7.31 -27.14
N LEU A 612 17.31 7.74 -26.04
CA LEU A 612 16.68 8.68 -25.10
C LEU A 612 16.39 10.03 -25.76
N LEU A 613 17.32 10.54 -26.58
CA LEU A 613 17.10 11.75 -27.37
C LEU A 613 15.93 11.59 -28.35
N GLN A 614 15.82 10.43 -29.02
CA GLN A 614 14.68 10.14 -29.91
C GLN A 614 13.35 10.02 -29.17
N GLU A 615 13.34 9.44 -27.97
CA GLU A 615 12.12 9.35 -27.13
C GLU A 615 11.65 10.74 -26.69
N GLU A 616 12.57 11.63 -26.29
CA GLU A 616 12.23 13.03 -25.98
C GLU A 616 11.76 13.80 -27.23
N GLU A 617 12.42 13.62 -28.39
CA GLU A 617 11.98 14.17 -29.68
C GLU A 617 10.55 13.72 -30.03
N GLN A 618 10.22 12.44 -29.84
CA GLN A 618 8.88 11.91 -30.07
C GLN A 618 7.83 12.48 -29.12
N LYS A 619 8.17 12.68 -27.83
CA LYS A 619 7.26 13.34 -26.88
C LYS A 619 6.96 14.77 -27.32
N VAL A 620 7.99 15.51 -27.72
CA VAL A 620 7.85 16.89 -28.23
C VAL A 620 6.98 16.93 -29.50
N GLU A 621 7.17 15.99 -30.43
CA GLU A 621 6.37 15.93 -31.66
C GLU A 621 4.93 15.46 -31.41
N GLN A 622 4.69 14.54 -30.46
CA GLN A 622 3.34 14.16 -30.01
C GLN A 622 2.62 15.36 -29.38
N LEU A 623 3.28 16.08 -28.47
CA LEU A 623 2.78 17.33 -27.90
C LEU A 623 2.41 18.34 -29.00
N ARG A 624 3.27 18.52 -30.00
CA ARG A 624 3.00 19.40 -31.15
C ARG A 624 1.77 18.96 -31.95
N ASN A 625 1.60 17.66 -32.17
CA ASN A 625 0.45 17.12 -32.90
C ASN A 625 -0.86 17.27 -32.11
N ASP A 626 -0.83 17.03 -30.80
CA ASP A 626 -1.98 17.23 -29.91
C ASP A 626 -2.38 18.71 -29.83
N LEU A 627 -1.40 19.62 -29.80
CA LEU A 627 -1.61 21.07 -29.87
C LEU A 627 -2.26 21.49 -31.21
N ASN A 628 -1.85 20.88 -32.33
CA ASN A 628 -2.42 21.14 -33.65
C ASN A 628 -3.86 20.59 -33.81
N LEU A 629 -4.16 19.42 -33.23
CA LEU A 629 -5.53 18.87 -33.18
C LEU A 629 -6.46 19.72 -32.27
N GLY A 630 -5.90 20.32 -31.22
CA GLY A 630 -6.59 21.29 -30.35
C GLY A 630 -7.07 22.54 -31.10
N LYS A 631 -6.26 23.07 -32.03
CA LYS A 631 -6.62 24.20 -32.90
C LYS A 631 -7.86 23.94 -33.76
N GLN A 632 -8.09 22.69 -34.21
CA GLN A 632 -9.21 22.35 -35.11
C GLN A 632 -10.55 22.16 -34.37
N ARG A 633 -10.54 21.87 -33.06
CA ARG A 633 -11.76 21.66 -32.25
C ARG A 633 -12.33 22.95 -31.63
N ALA A 634 -11.63 24.08 -31.78
CA ALA A 634 -11.96 25.35 -31.15
C ALA A 634 -13.03 26.17 -31.94
N GLN A 635 -14.31 25.80 -31.83
CA GLN A 635 -15.42 26.61 -32.38
C GLN A 635 -16.18 27.47 -31.33
N ASN A 636 -15.88 27.37 -30.03
CA ASN A 636 -16.55 28.14 -28.97
C ASN A 636 -15.67 29.29 -28.42
N GLU A 637 -16.28 30.37 -27.94
CA GLU A 637 -15.57 31.56 -27.43
C GLU A 637 -14.64 31.27 -26.23
N GLN A 638 -14.97 30.29 -25.39
CA GLN A 638 -14.08 29.80 -24.31
C GLN A 638 -12.79 29.14 -24.82
N TYR A 639 -12.74 28.69 -26.07
CA TYR A 639 -11.57 28.04 -26.69
C TYR A 639 -10.63 29.01 -27.42
N LYS A 640 -11.00 30.29 -27.59
CA LYS A 640 -10.14 31.32 -28.22
C LYS A 640 -8.86 31.57 -27.40
N ILE A 641 -8.96 31.47 -26.07
CA ILE A 641 -7.87 31.65 -25.08
C ILE A 641 -6.83 30.51 -25.17
N ILE A 642 -7.33 29.27 -25.23
CA ILE A 642 -6.51 28.07 -25.41
C ILE A 642 -5.83 28.11 -26.79
N SER A 643 -6.53 28.58 -27.83
CA SER A 643 -5.98 28.72 -29.20
C SER A 643 -4.86 29.76 -29.30
N SER A 644 -4.92 30.88 -28.56
CA SER A 644 -3.83 31.87 -28.51
C SER A 644 -2.59 31.39 -27.76
N LEU A 645 -2.76 30.67 -26.64
CA LEU A 645 -1.66 30.03 -25.91
C LEU A 645 -1.01 28.92 -26.74
N GLN A 646 -1.81 28.13 -27.45
CA GLN A 646 -1.35 27.15 -28.43
C GLN A 646 -0.62 27.80 -29.62
N HIS A 647 -0.97 29.03 -30.00
CA HIS A 647 -0.29 29.77 -31.06
C HIS A 647 1.07 30.31 -30.60
N GLU A 648 1.18 30.82 -29.38
CA GLU A 648 2.45 31.32 -28.83
C GLU A 648 3.46 30.18 -28.61
N LEU A 649 3.00 29.03 -28.14
CA LEU A 649 3.79 27.80 -28.03
C LEU A 649 4.12 27.18 -29.38
N GLY A 650 3.17 27.19 -30.32
CA GLY A 650 3.40 26.79 -31.70
C GLY A 650 4.46 27.63 -32.43
N ASN A 651 4.77 28.84 -31.95
CA ASN A 651 5.84 29.69 -32.46
C ASN A 651 7.21 29.43 -31.78
N ARG A 652 7.23 28.87 -30.55
CA ARG A 652 8.48 28.53 -29.81
C ARG A 652 8.97 27.10 -30.08
N LEU A 653 8.06 26.15 -30.31
CA LEU A 653 8.38 24.75 -30.62
C LEU A 653 9.26 24.57 -31.88
N PRO A 654 9.10 25.37 -32.96
CA PRO A 654 10.00 25.30 -34.12
C PRO A 654 11.44 25.66 -33.79
N ALA A 655 11.69 26.59 -32.86
CA ALA A 655 13.03 26.95 -32.41
C ALA A 655 13.68 25.78 -31.64
N VAL A 656 12.94 25.18 -30.71
CA VAL A 656 13.39 23.98 -29.95
C VAL A 656 13.64 22.78 -30.89
N LEU A 657 12.77 22.55 -31.88
CA LEU A 657 12.95 21.49 -32.87
C LEU A 657 14.14 21.75 -33.79
N THR A 658 14.43 23.02 -34.11
CA THR A 658 15.61 23.41 -34.87
C THR A 658 16.89 23.21 -34.05
N GLU A 659 16.85 23.52 -32.75
CA GLU A 659 17.93 23.24 -31.80
C GLU A 659 18.23 21.74 -31.70
N ILE A 660 17.20 20.91 -31.51
CA ILE A 660 17.32 19.45 -31.48
C ILE A 660 17.88 18.92 -32.80
N LYS A 661 17.44 19.48 -33.93
CA LYS A 661 17.93 19.10 -35.27
C LYS A 661 19.40 19.47 -35.47
N ASN A 662 19.81 20.68 -35.09
CA ASN A 662 21.21 21.11 -35.20
C ASN A 662 22.13 20.28 -34.30
N LEU A 663 21.65 19.91 -33.11
CA LEU A 663 22.35 19.03 -32.18
C LEU A 663 22.50 17.61 -32.77
N LYS A 664 21.48 17.14 -33.49
CA LYS A 664 21.50 15.87 -34.24
C LYS A 664 22.45 15.91 -35.44
N ASP A 665 22.48 17.01 -36.18
CA ASP A 665 23.40 17.19 -37.31
C ASP A 665 24.86 17.25 -36.81
N TYR A 666 25.13 17.94 -35.69
CA TYR A 666 26.44 17.91 -35.01
C TYR A 666 26.85 16.50 -34.55
N LEU A 667 25.92 15.76 -33.92
CA LEU A 667 26.17 14.38 -33.49
C LEU A 667 26.43 13.44 -34.67
N LYS A 668 25.83 13.73 -35.84
CA LYS A 668 25.97 12.95 -37.08
C LYS A 668 27.26 13.27 -37.83
N ASP A 669 27.69 14.53 -37.87
CA ASP A 669 29.00 14.91 -38.41
C ASP A 669 30.13 14.28 -37.57
N LYS A 670 29.97 14.24 -36.23
CA LYS A 670 30.89 13.52 -35.33
C LYS A 670 30.85 12.00 -35.50
N GLU A 671 29.72 11.45 -35.95
CA GLU A 671 29.58 10.04 -36.29
C GLU A 671 30.38 9.65 -37.54
N GLU A 672 30.48 10.56 -38.53
CA GLU A 672 31.33 10.38 -39.72
C GLU A 672 32.84 10.53 -39.40
N GLU A 673 33.19 11.31 -38.37
CA GLU A 673 34.59 11.52 -37.92
C GLU A 673 35.11 10.47 -36.91
N GLY A 674 34.26 9.64 -36.29
CA GLY A 674 34.67 8.58 -35.38
C GLY A 674 35.20 9.03 -34.00
N SER A 675 34.88 10.25 -33.55
CA SER A 675 35.36 10.82 -32.28
C SER A 675 34.36 10.65 -31.10
N PRO A 676 34.81 10.48 -29.85
CA PRO A 676 33.93 10.35 -28.68
C PRO A 676 33.26 11.69 -28.31
N ILE A 677 31.98 11.64 -27.92
CA ILE A 677 31.17 12.82 -27.56
C ILE A 677 31.23 13.03 -26.04
N LEU A 678 31.80 14.15 -25.58
CA LEU A 678 31.88 14.53 -24.16
C LEU A 678 30.93 15.70 -23.87
N PHE A 679 30.15 15.63 -22.77
CA PHE A 679 29.21 16.71 -22.40
C PHE A 679 29.88 18.05 -22.06
N SER A 680 31.18 18.03 -21.75
CA SER A 680 32.01 19.19 -21.48
C SER A 680 32.56 19.85 -22.75
N GLU A 681 32.29 19.31 -23.95
CA GLU A 681 32.77 19.90 -25.18
C GLU A 681 32.11 21.27 -25.44
N PRO A 682 32.91 22.29 -25.79
CA PRO A 682 32.42 23.60 -26.17
C PRO A 682 31.68 23.53 -27.51
N ILE A 683 30.44 24.02 -27.54
CA ILE A 683 29.61 24.18 -28.73
C ILE A 683 29.42 25.69 -28.93
N PHE A 684 29.71 26.19 -30.14
CA PHE A 684 29.49 27.59 -30.47
C PHE A 684 27.99 27.92 -30.41
N PRO A 685 27.61 29.15 -30.02
CA PRO A 685 26.22 29.56 -29.91
C PRO A 685 25.52 29.36 -31.26
N LEU A 686 24.38 28.67 -31.24
CA LEU A 686 23.59 28.32 -32.43
C LEU A 686 22.60 29.45 -32.83
N PHE A 687 22.73 30.64 -32.24
CA PHE A 687 21.82 31.78 -32.43
C PHE A 687 22.45 32.89 -33.29
N GLU A 688 21.66 33.48 -34.19
CA GLU A 688 22.05 34.67 -34.96
C GLU A 688 21.88 36.00 -34.18
N GLU A 689 21.33 35.98 -32.94
CA GLU A 689 20.92 37.22 -32.24
C GLU A 689 21.38 37.41 -30.77
N GLU A 690 22.32 36.61 -30.24
CA GLU A 690 22.91 36.87 -28.90
C GLU A 690 24.45 36.94 -28.93
N ASP A 691 25.02 37.74 -28.02
CA ASP A 691 26.43 38.13 -27.94
C ASP A 691 27.41 36.96 -28.23
N LEU A 692 28.23 37.15 -29.26
CA LEU A 692 29.18 36.20 -29.87
C LEU A 692 30.29 35.65 -28.94
N ASP A 693 30.28 35.99 -27.65
CA ASP A 693 31.41 35.77 -26.72
C ASP A 693 31.20 34.64 -25.69
N SER A 694 30.07 33.93 -25.70
CA SER A 694 29.83 32.81 -24.77
C SER A 694 29.89 31.43 -25.45
N VAL A 695 30.80 30.59 -24.96
CA VAL A 695 30.94 29.20 -25.38
C VAL A 695 30.10 28.33 -24.45
N ASP A 696 29.00 27.77 -24.97
CA ASP A 696 28.12 26.88 -24.21
C ASP A 696 28.63 25.43 -24.29
N ASN A 697 28.29 24.57 -23.33
CA ASN A 697 28.58 23.13 -23.39
C ASN A 697 27.31 22.32 -23.68
N LEU A 698 27.46 21.10 -24.22
CA LEU A 698 26.35 20.23 -24.62
C LEU A 698 25.33 20.01 -23.49
N GLY A 699 25.80 19.89 -22.24
CA GLY A 699 24.94 19.74 -21.06
C GLY A 699 24.06 20.97 -20.81
N THR A 700 24.63 22.17 -20.88
CA THR A 700 23.89 23.44 -20.69
C THR A 700 22.87 23.72 -21.78
N VAL A 701 23.09 23.25 -23.01
CA VAL A 701 22.11 23.36 -24.11
C VAL A 701 20.91 22.44 -23.86
N ILE A 702 21.18 21.19 -23.43
CA ILE A 702 20.13 20.21 -23.08
C ILE A 702 19.30 20.70 -21.88
N GLU A 703 19.94 21.22 -20.83
CA GLU A 703 19.25 21.79 -19.67
C GLU A 703 18.38 23.01 -20.04
N ARG A 704 18.82 23.82 -21.02
CA ARG A 704 18.03 24.96 -21.54
C ARG A 704 16.78 24.49 -22.27
N ILE A 705 16.93 23.51 -23.16
CA ILE A 705 15.82 22.88 -23.90
C ILE A 705 14.82 22.25 -22.92
N GLU A 706 15.32 21.51 -21.93
CA GLU A 706 14.49 20.86 -20.91
C GLU A 706 13.76 21.89 -20.03
N SER A 707 14.44 22.96 -19.63
CA SER A 707 13.85 24.06 -18.84
C SER A 707 12.74 24.80 -19.60
N ILE A 708 12.96 25.08 -20.89
CA ILE A 708 11.97 25.73 -21.77
C ILE A 708 10.75 24.83 -21.97
N LEU A 709 10.94 23.52 -22.18
CA LEU A 709 9.86 22.55 -22.34
C LEU A 709 9.06 22.36 -21.05
N VAL A 710 9.75 22.18 -19.91
CA VAL A 710 9.13 21.96 -18.60
C VAL A 710 8.37 23.19 -18.12
N HIS A 711 8.90 24.41 -18.28
CA HIS A 711 8.17 25.63 -17.94
C HIS A 711 6.93 25.83 -18.82
N SER A 712 7.03 25.48 -20.10
CA SER A 712 5.96 25.64 -21.08
C SER A 712 4.82 24.63 -20.89
N ILE A 713 5.15 23.39 -20.53
CA ILE A 713 4.17 22.32 -20.23
C ILE A 713 3.49 22.56 -18.88
N ASN A 714 4.25 22.89 -17.83
CA ASN A 714 3.68 23.16 -16.50
C ASN A 714 2.77 24.39 -16.51
N SER A 715 3.08 25.40 -17.33
CA SER A 715 2.22 26.56 -17.57
C SER A 715 0.89 26.19 -18.26
N LEU A 716 0.87 25.19 -19.13
CA LEU A 716 -0.34 24.75 -19.85
C LEU A 716 -1.27 23.91 -18.99
N ASP A 717 -0.73 22.94 -18.26
CA ASP A 717 -1.52 22.03 -17.42
C ASP A 717 -2.18 22.81 -16.27
N SER A 718 -1.42 23.67 -15.60
CA SER A 718 -1.97 24.49 -14.50
C SER A 718 -3.02 25.50 -14.96
N THR A 719 -2.83 26.17 -16.10
CA THR A 719 -3.80 27.15 -16.62
C THR A 719 -5.04 26.47 -17.21
N GLY A 720 -4.86 25.32 -17.87
CA GLY A 720 -5.95 24.52 -18.43
C GLY A 720 -6.87 23.93 -17.38
N ASP A 721 -6.32 23.45 -16.26
CA ASP A 721 -7.10 22.88 -15.15
C ASP A 721 -7.84 23.96 -14.34
N ILE A 722 -7.26 25.15 -14.17
CA ILE A 722 -7.91 26.28 -13.49
C ILE A 722 -9.09 26.83 -14.30
N ILE A 723 -8.96 26.93 -15.63
CA ILE A 723 -10.02 27.44 -16.52
C ILE A 723 -11.13 26.39 -16.76
N LYS A 724 -10.80 25.09 -16.71
CA LYS A 724 -11.77 23.98 -16.85
C LYS A 724 -12.41 23.55 -15.53
N ALA A 725 -12.06 24.16 -14.39
CA ALA A 725 -12.56 23.75 -13.09
C ALA A 725 -14.09 23.84 -13.03
N ASP A 726 -14.76 22.70 -13.21
CA ASP A 726 -16.14 22.53 -12.81
C ASP A 726 -16.19 22.77 -11.30
N ARG A 727 -17.06 23.68 -10.84
CA ARG A 727 -17.17 24.08 -9.42
C ARG A 727 -17.37 22.87 -8.49
N SER A 728 -17.82 21.74 -9.03
CA SER A 728 -17.97 20.43 -8.38
C SER A 728 -16.67 19.69 -8.04
N LYS A 729 -15.51 20.12 -8.56
CA LYS A 729 -14.19 19.45 -8.40
C LYS A 729 -13.20 20.18 -7.51
N LEU A 730 -13.58 21.33 -6.92
CA LEU A 730 -12.71 22.08 -6.02
C LEU A 730 -12.46 21.28 -4.73
N ASN A 731 -11.19 21.18 -4.31
CA ASN A 731 -10.83 20.54 -3.05
C ASN A 731 -10.92 21.56 -1.90
N LEU A 732 -12.14 21.92 -1.53
CA LEU A 732 -12.41 22.95 -0.52
C LEU A 732 -12.04 22.44 0.88
N GLU A 733 -11.06 23.08 1.51
CA GLU A 733 -10.65 22.82 2.90
C GLU A 733 -10.86 24.06 3.79
N SER A 734 -11.17 23.81 5.07
CA SER A 734 -11.28 24.86 6.08
C SER A 734 -9.88 25.38 6.42
N THR A 735 -9.58 26.60 5.99
CA THR A 735 -8.24 27.19 6.09
C THR A 735 -8.27 28.48 6.90
N LYS A 736 -7.32 28.63 7.82
CA LYS A 736 -7.05 29.89 8.52
C LYS A 736 -6.21 30.78 7.62
N ILE A 737 -6.76 31.93 7.20
CA ILE A 737 -6.12 32.77 6.16
C ILE A 737 -4.76 33.30 6.62
N LYS A 738 -4.62 33.63 7.92
CA LYS A 738 -3.34 34.08 8.48
C LYS A 738 -2.23 33.05 8.27
N ASP A 739 -2.52 31.77 8.55
CA ASP A 739 -1.53 30.70 8.46
C ASP A 739 -1.10 30.49 7.00
N LEU A 740 -2.04 30.57 6.06
CA LEU A 740 -1.75 30.53 4.61
C LEU A 740 -0.83 31.68 4.17
N LEU A 741 -1.11 32.91 4.61
CA LEU A 741 -0.29 34.07 4.26
C LEU A 741 1.09 34.01 4.91
N GLU A 742 1.21 33.46 6.12
CA GLU A 742 2.49 33.22 6.80
C GLU A 742 3.32 32.15 6.08
N GLU A 743 2.70 31.07 5.58
CA GLU A 743 3.36 30.07 4.73
C GLU A 743 3.92 30.72 3.46
N ILE A 744 3.13 31.57 2.78
CA ILE A 744 3.57 32.31 1.59
C ILE A 744 4.68 33.30 1.94
N GLN A 745 4.58 34.00 3.08
CA GLN A 745 5.63 34.90 3.56
C GLN A 745 6.97 34.17 3.76
N GLN A 746 6.94 32.91 4.21
CA GLN A 746 8.17 32.10 4.36
C GLN A 746 8.85 31.80 3.02
N ILE A 747 8.08 31.59 1.95
CA ILE A 747 8.61 31.36 0.59
C ILE A 747 9.40 32.59 0.12
N TYR A 748 8.89 33.79 0.37
CA TYR A 748 9.54 35.04 -0.03
C TYR A 748 10.55 35.59 1.00
N ARG A 749 10.88 34.85 2.06
CA ARG A 749 11.75 35.33 3.16
C ARG A 749 13.19 35.62 2.73
N GLN A 750 13.65 35.01 1.64
CA GLN A 750 15.01 35.21 1.10
C GLN A 750 15.13 36.42 0.15
N GLU A 751 14.01 37.07 -0.18
CA GLU A 751 13.96 38.21 -1.09
C GLU A 751 14.22 39.52 -0.32
N ASN A 752 15.34 40.19 -0.62
CA ASN A 752 15.74 41.41 0.10
C ASN A 752 15.02 42.69 -0.40
N ILE A 753 14.20 42.60 -1.44
CA ILE A 753 13.64 43.73 -2.20
C ILE A 753 12.36 44.30 -1.55
N PHE A 754 11.61 43.47 -0.79
CA PHE A 754 10.37 43.90 -0.14
C PHE A 754 10.11 43.15 1.18
N THR A 755 9.15 43.64 1.97
CA THR A 755 8.67 42.97 3.19
C THR A 755 7.17 42.78 3.16
N ILE A 756 6.69 41.62 3.60
CA ILE A 756 5.27 41.31 3.75
C ILE A 756 4.86 41.53 5.21
N GLN A 757 3.81 42.31 5.44
CA GLN A 757 3.18 42.54 6.73
C GLN A 757 1.76 41.95 6.71
N ILE A 758 1.37 41.24 7.78
CA ILE A 758 0.06 40.60 7.90
C ILE A 758 -0.60 41.15 9.17
N GLU A 759 -1.76 41.77 9.02
CA GLU A 759 -2.56 42.33 10.11
C GLU A 759 -3.92 41.63 10.14
N VAL A 760 -4.39 41.25 11.32
CA VAL A 760 -5.69 40.58 11.52
C VAL A 760 -6.54 41.41 12.48
N GLU A 761 -7.82 41.51 12.19
CA GLU A 761 -8.79 42.20 13.05
C GLU A 761 -8.78 41.63 14.49
N GLU A 762 -8.75 42.52 15.48
CA GLU A 762 -8.71 42.18 16.90
C GLU A 762 -10.13 42.14 17.51
N ASP A 763 -10.34 41.29 18.51
CA ASP A 763 -11.58 41.22 19.28
C ASP A 763 -11.70 42.40 20.29
N GLU A 764 -12.85 42.52 20.96
CA GLU A 764 -13.12 43.57 21.97
C GLU A 764 -12.11 43.60 23.15
N LYS A 765 -11.24 42.60 23.25
CA LYS A 765 -10.19 42.47 24.27
C LYS A 765 -8.77 42.70 23.71
N GLY A 766 -8.65 43.14 22.45
CA GLY A 766 -7.37 43.41 21.79
C GLY A 766 -6.59 42.16 21.40
N LYS A 767 -7.28 41.02 21.20
CA LYS A 767 -6.66 39.76 20.78
C LYS A 767 -7.04 39.44 19.34
N GLU A 768 -6.06 39.07 18.50
CA GLU A 768 -6.30 38.70 17.10
C GLU A 768 -7.41 37.64 16.97
N ARG A 769 -8.43 37.95 16.17
CA ARG A 769 -9.54 37.03 15.90
C ARG A 769 -9.11 36.04 14.81
N PRO A 770 -9.17 34.71 15.05
CA PRO A 770 -8.85 33.74 14.02
C PRO A 770 -9.98 33.69 12.97
N ILE A 771 -9.64 33.99 11.71
CA ILE A 771 -10.59 34.02 10.59
C ILE A 771 -10.37 32.81 9.68
N TYR A 772 -11.44 32.05 9.45
CA TYR A 772 -11.44 30.83 8.64
C TYR A 772 -12.38 30.97 7.44
N THR A 773 -12.02 30.35 6.32
CA THR A 773 -12.87 30.24 5.12
C THR A 773 -12.68 28.86 4.47
N LYS A 774 -13.66 28.42 3.67
CA LYS A 774 -13.57 27.21 2.83
C LYS A 774 -13.00 27.60 1.47
N LEU A 775 -11.78 27.15 1.17
CA LEU A 775 -11.12 27.46 -0.10
C LEU A 775 -10.23 26.31 -0.57
N ASP A 776 -9.91 26.29 -1.86
CA ASP A 776 -8.83 25.47 -2.40
C ASP A 776 -7.51 26.19 -2.16
N LYS A 777 -6.71 25.67 -1.21
CA LYS A 777 -5.45 26.28 -0.79
C LYS A 777 -4.46 26.49 -1.93
N THR A 778 -4.46 25.61 -2.93
CA THR A 778 -3.56 25.70 -4.09
C THR A 778 -3.95 26.85 -5.01
N GLN A 779 -5.25 27.02 -5.26
CA GLN A 779 -5.74 28.09 -6.12
C GLN A 779 -5.60 29.47 -5.47
N ILE A 780 -5.93 29.60 -4.18
CA ILE A 780 -5.77 30.88 -3.47
C ILE A 780 -4.29 31.23 -3.29
N THR A 781 -3.40 30.24 -3.11
CA THR A 781 -1.95 30.50 -3.15
C THR A 781 -1.54 31.12 -4.49
N THR A 782 -2.07 30.60 -5.61
CA THR A 782 -1.83 31.13 -6.95
C THR A 782 -2.31 32.58 -7.11
N VAL A 783 -3.44 32.95 -6.50
CA VAL A 783 -3.93 34.35 -6.50
C VAL A 783 -2.93 35.28 -5.79
N ILE A 784 -2.50 34.89 -4.60
CA ILE A 784 -1.61 35.71 -3.76
C ILE A 784 -0.21 35.83 -4.37
N THR A 785 0.35 34.74 -4.91
CA THR A 785 1.65 34.78 -5.58
C THR A 785 1.62 35.64 -6.84
N ASN A 786 0.56 35.56 -7.65
CA ASN A 786 0.41 36.43 -8.82
C ASN A 786 0.31 37.92 -8.44
N LEU A 787 -0.36 38.27 -7.33
CA LEU A 787 -0.42 39.66 -6.85
C LEU A 787 0.97 40.18 -6.42
N ILE A 788 1.78 39.34 -5.77
CA ILE A 788 3.15 39.67 -5.33
C ILE A 788 4.08 39.77 -6.54
N ASP A 789 4.04 38.81 -7.46
CA ASP A 789 4.91 38.77 -8.64
C ASP A 789 4.60 39.91 -9.60
N ASN A 790 3.32 40.29 -9.76
CA ASN A 790 2.94 41.48 -10.52
C ASN A 790 3.52 42.76 -9.89
N ALA A 791 3.53 42.87 -8.55
CA ALA A 791 4.16 43.99 -7.87
C ALA A 791 5.69 44.00 -8.07
N LYS A 792 6.36 42.84 -8.00
CA LYS A 792 7.80 42.74 -8.31
C LYS A 792 8.13 43.16 -9.74
N ARG A 793 7.41 42.62 -10.73
CA ARG A 793 7.71 42.83 -12.15
C ARG A 793 7.36 44.22 -12.64
N HIS A 794 6.28 44.82 -12.13
CA HIS A 794 5.70 46.03 -12.71
C HIS A 794 5.62 47.21 -11.73
N GLY A 795 5.60 46.95 -10.42
CA GLY A 795 5.46 47.96 -9.36
C GLY A 795 6.79 48.39 -8.72
N PHE A 796 7.75 47.47 -8.57
CA PHE A 796 9.01 47.66 -7.82
C PHE A 796 10.16 48.10 -8.73
N VAL A 797 10.09 49.35 -9.20
CA VAL A 797 10.98 49.89 -10.24
C VAL A 797 12.27 50.55 -9.72
N GLU A 798 12.33 50.95 -8.44
CA GLU A 798 13.47 51.66 -7.85
C GLU A 798 14.45 50.67 -7.19
N LYS A 799 15.65 50.51 -7.77
CA LYS A 799 16.66 49.52 -7.33
C LYS A 799 17.11 49.63 -5.87
N ASN A 800 16.98 50.80 -5.24
CA ASN A 800 17.46 51.08 -3.88
C ASN A 800 16.33 51.23 -2.84
N LYS A 801 15.07 51.05 -3.23
CA LYS A 801 13.92 51.16 -2.31
C LYS A 801 13.54 49.77 -1.80
N LYS A 802 13.36 49.65 -0.49
CA LYS A 802 12.75 48.46 0.13
C LYS A 802 11.23 48.63 0.17
N TYR A 803 10.52 47.85 -0.63
CA TYR A 803 9.08 47.93 -0.77
C TYR A 803 8.34 47.21 0.37
N THR A 804 7.09 47.55 0.60
CA THR A 804 6.22 46.93 1.61
C THR A 804 4.92 46.45 0.96
N ILE A 805 4.61 45.18 1.20
CA ILE A 805 3.32 44.56 0.92
C ILE A 805 2.60 44.37 2.24
N GLN A 806 1.34 44.78 2.32
CA GLN A 806 0.51 44.62 3.51
C GLN A 806 -0.75 43.82 3.15
N PHE A 807 -1.03 42.80 3.94
CA PHE A 807 -2.30 42.07 3.95
C PHE A 807 -3.07 42.41 5.21
N ARG A 808 -4.33 42.82 5.08
CA ARG A 808 -5.26 42.97 6.20
C ARG A 808 -6.40 41.98 6.08
N ILE A 809 -6.68 41.26 7.16
CA ILE A 809 -7.73 40.24 7.22
C ILE A 809 -8.78 40.72 8.22
N GLY A 810 -10.04 40.76 7.81
CA GLY A 810 -11.18 41.11 8.66
C GLY A 810 -12.46 40.40 8.22
N LEU A 811 -13.55 40.65 8.94
CA LEU A 811 -14.89 40.21 8.57
C LEU A 811 -15.73 41.39 8.09
N SER A 812 -16.70 41.13 7.22
CA SER A 812 -17.73 42.10 6.85
C SER A 812 -18.57 42.51 8.06
N SER A 813 -19.25 43.65 7.97
CA SER A 813 -20.09 44.18 9.06
C SER A 813 -21.24 43.25 9.49
N ASP A 814 -21.69 42.37 8.59
CA ASP A 814 -22.69 41.32 8.84
C ASP A 814 -22.06 39.94 9.17
N GLN A 815 -20.73 39.86 9.24
CA GLN A 815 -19.93 38.66 9.48
C GLN A 815 -20.17 37.49 8.49
N GLN A 816 -20.68 37.77 7.29
CA GLN A 816 -20.95 36.75 6.27
C GLN A 816 -19.81 36.59 5.25
N GLU A 817 -18.91 37.57 5.13
CA GLU A 817 -17.78 37.54 4.20
C GLU A 817 -16.45 37.81 4.92
N VAL A 818 -15.41 37.10 4.50
CA VAL A 818 -14.04 37.38 4.86
C VAL A 818 -13.49 38.42 3.90
N ILE A 819 -12.94 39.50 4.45
CA ILE A 819 -12.34 40.58 3.69
C ILE A 819 -10.82 40.45 3.78
N LEU A 820 -10.17 40.28 2.64
CA LEU A 820 -8.72 40.29 2.49
C LEU A 820 -8.31 41.52 1.67
N ILE A 821 -7.65 42.48 2.32
CA ILE A 821 -7.13 43.68 1.66
C ILE A 821 -5.64 43.48 1.38
N TYR A 822 -5.27 43.49 0.11
CA TYR A 822 -3.88 43.52 -0.34
C TYR A 822 -3.47 44.95 -0.68
N LYS A 823 -2.29 45.37 -0.22
CA LYS A 823 -1.72 46.68 -0.50
C LYS A 823 -0.24 46.58 -0.84
N ASN A 824 0.24 47.39 -1.79
CA ASN A 824 1.68 47.61 -1.97
C ASN A 824 2.03 49.08 -2.23
N ASP A 825 3.23 49.48 -1.83
CA ASP A 825 3.78 50.84 -1.96
C ASP A 825 4.61 51.05 -3.25
N GLY A 826 4.42 50.15 -4.22
CA GLY A 826 4.99 50.20 -5.56
C GLY A 826 4.33 51.27 -6.45
N LYS A 827 4.64 51.24 -7.75
CA LYS A 827 4.02 52.13 -8.75
C LYS A 827 2.54 51.77 -8.94
N SER A 828 1.66 52.78 -9.00
CA SER A 828 0.25 52.59 -9.33
C SER A 828 0.04 52.20 -10.79
N PHE A 829 -1.18 51.77 -11.13
CA PHE A 829 -1.55 51.54 -12.53
C PHE A 829 -1.32 52.79 -13.41
N PRO A 830 -0.88 52.60 -14.67
CA PRO A 830 -0.81 53.68 -15.65
C PRO A 830 -2.16 54.38 -15.82
N ASN A 831 -2.17 55.68 -16.13
CA ASN A 831 -3.40 56.47 -16.31
C ASN A 831 -4.32 55.94 -17.43
N ASN A 832 -3.79 55.12 -18.34
CA ASN A 832 -4.49 54.49 -19.45
C ASN A 832 -4.79 53.00 -19.23
N PHE A 833 -4.70 52.50 -18.00
CA PHE A 833 -4.99 51.11 -17.67
C PHE A 833 -5.99 51.04 -16.50
N SER A 834 -7.20 50.58 -16.79
CA SER A 834 -8.31 50.47 -15.83
C SER A 834 -8.28 49.16 -15.05
N PHE A 835 -9.15 49.03 -14.05
CA PHE A 835 -9.31 47.77 -13.32
C PHE A 835 -10.00 46.72 -14.19
N GLU A 836 -10.92 47.16 -15.05
CA GLU A 836 -11.56 46.35 -16.07
C GLU A 836 -10.54 45.80 -17.08
N ASP A 837 -9.50 46.57 -17.40
CA ASP A 837 -8.37 46.09 -18.20
C ASP A 837 -7.54 45.07 -17.42
N PHE A 838 -7.34 45.25 -16.12
CA PHE A 838 -6.58 44.29 -15.28
C PHE A 838 -7.26 42.91 -15.20
N ILE A 839 -8.58 42.87 -15.03
CA ILE A 839 -9.34 41.61 -14.96
C ILE A 839 -9.72 41.06 -16.34
N GLY A 840 -9.52 41.85 -17.40
CA GLY A 840 -9.80 41.48 -18.78
C GLY A 840 -8.71 40.60 -19.40
N TYR A 841 -9.11 39.61 -20.19
CA TYR A 841 -8.17 38.70 -20.85
C TYR A 841 -7.35 39.41 -21.93
N GLY A 842 -6.01 39.30 -21.83
CA GLY A 842 -5.08 39.77 -22.88
C GLY A 842 -4.74 41.27 -22.84
N ASN A 843 -5.23 41.99 -21.85
CA ASN A 843 -4.95 43.41 -21.66
C ASN A 843 -3.69 43.60 -20.81
N TYR A 844 -2.75 44.43 -21.28
CA TYR A 844 -1.52 44.75 -20.55
C TYR A 844 -1.07 46.19 -20.82
N ALA A 845 -0.24 46.74 -19.93
CA ALA A 845 0.35 48.07 -20.08
C ALA A 845 1.80 48.12 -19.58
N GLY A 846 2.63 48.97 -20.21
CA GLY A 846 4.05 49.15 -19.90
C GLY A 846 5.01 48.30 -20.76
N GLN A 847 6.29 48.68 -20.81
CA GLN A 847 7.33 48.05 -21.66
C GLN A 847 7.67 46.59 -21.29
N THR A 848 7.24 46.13 -20.11
CA THR A 848 7.52 44.77 -19.59
C THR A 848 6.29 43.85 -19.61
N GLY A 849 5.14 44.33 -20.09
CA GLY A 849 3.90 43.54 -20.16
C GLY A 849 3.88 42.69 -21.44
N HIS A 850 3.69 41.38 -21.31
CA HIS A 850 3.79 40.45 -22.46
C HIS A 850 2.54 39.58 -22.68
N SER A 851 1.70 39.33 -21.66
CA SER A 851 0.61 38.33 -21.79
C SER A 851 -0.79 38.78 -21.33
N GLY A 852 -0.91 39.66 -20.33
CA GLY A 852 -2.23 40.08 -19.80
C GLY A 852 -3.04 38.95 -19.12
N ILE A 853 -2.40 37.82 -18.80
CA ILE A 853 -3.07 36.61 -18.26
C ILE A 853 -3.21 36.67 -16.72
N GLY A 854 -2.24 37.27 -16.03
CA GLY A 854 -2.15 37.22 -14.57
C GLY A 854 -3.35 37.84 -13.83
N GLY A 855 -3.82 39.01 -14.28
CA GLY A 855 -4.98 39.68 -13.67
C GLY A 855 -6.31 38.98 -13.96
N TYR A 856 -6.46 38.44 -15.18
CA TYR A 856 -7.61 37.60 -15.56
C TYR A 856 -7.68 36.31 -14.72
N LEU A 857 -6.54 35.65 -14.49
CA LEU A 857 -6.47 34.43 -13.67
C LEU A 857 -6.84 34.68 -12.21
N ILE A 858 -6.38 35.81 -11.64
CA ILE A 858 -6.75 36.26 -10.30
C ILE A 858 -8.28 36.39 -10.20
N HIS A 859 -8.92 37.05 -11.16
CA HIS A 859 -10.37 37.25 -11.18
C HIS A 859 -11.14 35.92 -11.30
N GLN A 860 -10.74 35.03 -12.22
CA GLN A 860 -11.41 33.73 -12.43
C GLN A 860 -11.33 32.81 -11.21
N ILE A 861 -10.17 32.74 -10.54
CA ILE A 861 -10.03 31.92 -9.32
C ILE A 861 -10.91 32.46 -8.20
N ILE A 862 -10.98 33.78 -8.04
CA ILE A 862 -11.81 34.41 -7.00
C ILE A 862 -13.30 34.18 -7.29
N ASP A 863 -13.75 34.30 -8.54
CA ASP A 863 -15.13 34.00 -8.94
C ASP A 863 -15.50 32.51 -8.72
N ASN A 864 -14.57 31.58 -9.00
CA ASN A 864 -14.76 30.16 -8.73
C ASN A 864 -14.96 29.84 -7.24
N HIS A 865 -14.48 30.69 -6.34
CA HIS A 865 -14.66 30.59 -4.89
C HIS A 865 -15.87 31.38 -4.37
N ASN A 866 -16.76 31.84 -5.27
CA ASN A 866 -17.86 32.75 -4.96
C ASN A 866 -17.41 34.05 -4.26
N GLY A 867 -16.18 34.48 -4.54
CA GLY A 867 -15.63 35.72 -4.03
C GLY A 867 -15.73 36.87 -5.04
N ASN A 868 -15.33 38.06 -4.62
CA ASN A 868 -15.21 39.22 -5.50
C ASN A 868 -13.86 39.91 -5.29
N ILE A 869 -13.32 40.54 -6.34
CA ILE A 869 -12.12 41.38 -6.25
C ILE A 869 -12.41 42.77 -6.79
N ASN A 870 -12.02 43.80 -6.05
CA ASN A 870 -12.19 45.20 -6.43
C ASN A 870 -10.90 45.98 -6.23
N TYR A 871 -10.62 46.94 -7.11
CA TYR A 871 -9.53 47.89 -6.95
C TYR A 871 -10.01 49.14 -6.19
N ARG A 872 -9.42 49.40 -5.01
CA ARG A 872 -9.79 50.58 -4.20
C ARG A 872 -9.09 51.83 -4.72
N LYS A 873 -9.85 52.75 -5.34
CA LYS A 873 -9.36 54.08 -5.71
C LYS A 873 -9.17 54.95 -4.46
N LYS A 874 -8.05 55.67 -4.39
CA LYS A 874 -7.60 56.46 -3.22
C LYS A 874 -8.67 57.40 -2.66
N ILE A 875 -8.73 57.50 -1.33
CA ILE A 875 -9.47 58.55 -0.59
C ILE A 875 -8.50 59.58 0.04
N ASP A 876 -7.25 59.20 0.34
CA ASP A 876 -6.22 60.09 0.92
C ASP A 876 -4.90 60.06 0.12
N HIS A 877 -4.35 61.23 -0.19
CA HIS A 877 -3.08 61.39 -0.90
C HIS A 877 -1.85 61.05 -0.04
N ARG A 878 -2.00 60.95 1.28
CA ARG A 878 -0.91 60.66 2.23
C ARG A 878 -0.67 59.17 2.50
N ASP A 879 -1.52 58.27 2.00
CA ASP A 879 -1.34 56.81 2.15
C ASP A 879 -0.12 56.33 1.33
N PRO A 880 0.89 55.68 1.97
CA PRO A 880 2.07 55.17 1.28
C PRO A 880 1.76 54.04 0.30
N PHE A 881 0.64 53.33 0.44
CA PHE A 881 0.27 52.20 -0.42
C PHE A 881 -0.50 52.67 -1.65
N LYS A 882 0.15 52.64 -2.83
CA LYS A 882 -0.39 53.18 -4.09
C LYS A 882 -1.28 52.21 -4.87
N VAL A 883 -1.20 50.92 -4.57
CA VAL A 883 -2.02 49.85 -5.18
C VAL A 883 -2.75 49.12 -4.07
N GLN A 884 -4.09 49.03 -4.15
CA GLN A 884 -4.91 48.38 -3.14
C GLN A 884 -6.02 47.54 -3.79
N PHE A 885 -6.05 46.24 -3.47
CA PHE A 885 -7.12 45.33 -3.85
C PHE A 885 -7.89 44.87 -2.62
N GLU A 886 -9.20 44.81 -2.73
CA GLU A 886 -10.08 44.19 -1.76
C GLU A 886 -10.64 42.90 -2.36
N ILE A 887 -10.41 41.80 -1.67
CA ILE A 887 -10.92 40.48 -2.04
C ILE A 887 -11.92 40.05 -0.97
N THR A 888 -13.15 39.73 -1.38
CA THR A 888 -14.17 39.15 -0.50
C THR A 888 -14.32 37.66 -0.77
N LEU A 889 -14.44 36.86 0.28
CA LEU A 889 -14.63 35.40 0.22
C LEU A 889 -15.74 34.99 1.20
N PRO A 890 -16.52 33.93 0.95
CA PRO A 890 -17.56 33.49 1.87
C PRO A 890 -16.99 32.99 3.20
N VAL A 891 -17.67 33.32 4.31
CA VAL A 891 -17.38 32.76 5.65
C VAL A 891 -17.92 31.34 5.75
N LEU A 892 -17.30 30.55 6.63
CA LEU A 892 -17.59 29.13 6.89
C LEU A 892 -18.96 28.82 7.47
#